data_AF-A0A934HF86-F1
#
_entry.id   AF-A0A934HF86-F1
#
_cell.length_a   1.000
_cell.length_b   1.000
_cell.length_c   1.000
_cell.angle_alpha   90.00
_cell.angle_beta   90.00
_cell.angle_gamma   90.00
#
_symmetry.space_group_name_H-M   'P 1'
#
loop_
_entity.id
_entity.type
_entity.pdbx_description
1 polymer ?
#
loop_
_entity_poly.entity_id
_entity_poly.type
_entity_poly.pdbx_seq_one_letter_code
_entity_poly.pdbx_strand_id
1 'polypeptide(L)'
;MKIFVPGRICLLGEHSDWAGGYRRINADIEQGYALIAGTNQGIYADVEPHPTSLVLTSKTPDGQAHGPYEIPMEPNALLEEARRGGFWSYMAGVAYQVLTHYHVRGMVINNLKTDLPVKKGLSSSAAISVLTARAFNRIYDLKLTTRGEMEIAYQGEITTPSRCGRMDQGCAFGNRPVLMTFDGERLDTNELRVRQELFFVLVDLQAQKDTMEILARLNRSFPFAENEIEEGVQKLLGPINKRIVHQAAGALEAGDAEKLGALLVEAQQFFDRYATPACPEELTAPVLHRVLNYEPLKPHIWGGKGVGSQGDGTAQFLARSKADQQAIIQIIERDLNMPCLELTLNPAPQVRKAVIPAAGFGTRLFPASKATKKELFPIVDRDGIAKPAILLIVEEALNAGLDEVIIVVQEEDRAEFESFFNVQVSIENYNKLPRHFQDYARRLLDIGQRVKFAIQRRQEGLGHAVYCARELVGDEPFFLMLGDHLYRSDTERSCAQQLLDAFNQHGVSVLGLRHTDEDQLANFGTATGVWVDDGLLNITEFAEKPTVDYARTNLRLSGLPEGQYLTVFGQYIIKPQIFDYLDEHMKHNVRERGEFQLTSALDRLRQEDGFLGLVVQGKRFDIGLPQFYLETLRTYSE
;
A
#
# COMPACT_ATOMS: atom_id res chain seq x y z
N MET A 1 -11.00 -15.26 7.49
CA MET A 1 -10.05 -14.42 6.73
C MET A 1 -8.81 -14.18 7.58
N LYS A 2 -7.61 -14.19 6.98
CA LYS A 2 -6.34 -13.96 7.69
C LYS A 2 -6.01 -12.47 7.73
N ILE A 3 -5.59 -11.95 8.88
CA ILE A 3 -5.14 -10.58 9.05
C ILE A 3 -3.79 -10.57 9.76
N PHE A 4 -2.90 -9.72 9.26
CA PHE A 4 -1.66 -9.35 9.94
C PHE A 4 -1.68 -7.85 10.24
N VAL A 5 -1.27 -7.49 11.46
CA VAL A 5 -0.98 -6.10 11.84
C VAL A 5 0.39 -6.06 12.49
N PRO A 6 1.35 -5.30 11.94
CA PRO A 6 2.65 -5.18 12.55
C PRO A 6 2.59 -4.32 13.82
N GLY A 7 3.64 -4.40 14.64
CA GLY A 7 3.96 -3.28 15.53
C GLY A 7 4.42 -2.06 14.73
N ARG A 8 4.91 -1.03 15.43
CA ARG A 8 5.52 0.13 14.78
C ARG A 8 6.77 0.60 15.48
N ILE A 9 7.62 1.31 14.75
CA ILE A 9 8.73 2.09 15.26
C ILE A 9 8.59 3.57 14.88
N CYS A 10 9.09 4.46 15.74
CA CYS A 10 9.30 5.87 15.45
C CYS A 10 10.74 5.96 15.02
N LEU A 11 10.95 6.17 13.72
CA LEU A 11 12.29 6.43 13.21
C LEU A 11 12.76 7.76 13.82
N LEU A 12 11.95 8.81 13.70
CA LEU A 12 12.23 10.16 14.21
C LEU A 12 10.93 10.88 14.62
N GLY A 13 11.03 11.77 15.60
CA GLY A 13 9.95 12.67 16.00
C GLY A 13 9.03 12.12 17.08
N GLU A 14 9.59 11.40 18.04
CA GLU A 14 8.85 11.00 19.24
C GLU A 14 8.22 12.20 19.95
N HIS A 15 7.12 11.94 20.66
CA HIS A 15 6.36 12.92 21.45
C HIS A 15 5.62 14.01 20.64
N SER A 16 5.83 14.07 19.34
CA SER A 16 5.23 15.09 18.46
C SER A 16 3.71 15.01 18.38
N ASP A 17 3.13 13.84 18.61
CA ASP A 17 1.69 13.59 18.51
C ASP A 17 0.89 14.33 19.59
N TRP A 18 1.34 14.28 20.84
CA TRP A 18 0.73 15.07 21.90
C TRP A 18 1.24 16.51 21.93
N ALA A 19 2.50 16.77 21.56
CA ALA A 19 3.06 18.12 21.54
C ALA A 19 2.32 19.02 20.52
N GLY A 20 2.12 18.52 19.29
CA GLY A 20 1.32 19.20 18.27
C GLY A 20 -0.15 19.37 18.66
N GLY A 21 -0.66 18.52 19.56
CA GLY A 21 -2.00 18.62 20.12
C GLY A 21 -2.24 19.90 20.93
N TYR A 22 -1.21 20.47 21.56
CA TYR A 22 -1.32 21.72 22.32
C TYR A 22 -1.54 22.97 21.46
N ARG A 23 -1.41 22.87 20.13
CA ARG A 23 -1.77 23.96 19.19
C ARG A 23 -3.22 24.42 19.31
N ARG A 24 -4.10 23.54 19.79
CA ARG A 24 -5.50 23.90 20.10
C ARG A 24 -5.62 24.97 21.21
N ILE A 25 -4.60 25.09 22.06
CA ILE A 25 -4.55 26.04 23.19
C ILE A 25 -3.61 27.21 22.85
N ASN A 26 -2.48 26.94 22.20
CA ASN A 26 -1.49 27.94 21.83
C ASN A 26 -1.03 27.74 20.38
N ALA A 27 -1.49 28.62 19.47
CA ALA A 27 -1.21 28.53 18.04
C ALA A 27 0.27 28.78 17.67
N ASP A 28 1.06 29.34 18.59
CA ASP A 28 2.50 29.60 18.39
C ASP A 28 3.36 28.33 18.55
N ILE A 29 2.81 27.27 19.17
CA ILE A 29 3.47 25.96 19.23
C ILE A 29 3.59 25.40 17.81
N GLU A 30 4.75 24.93 17.39
CA GLU A 30 4.92 24.33 16.05
C GLU A 30 4.07 23.05 15.87
N GLN A 31 3.72 22.72 14.62
CA GLN A 31 3.05 21.44 14.34
C GLN A 31 3.94 20.26 14.78
N GLY A 32 3.32 19.16 15.19
CA GLY A 32 4.05 17.92 15.49
C GLY A 32 4.36 17.16 14.21
N TYR A 33 5.59 16.65 14.08
CA TYR A 33 6.00 15.81 12.94
C TYR A 33 6.63 14.52 13.43
N ALA A 34 6.15 13.38 12.94
CA ALA A 34 6.74 12.07 13.25
C ALA A 34 6.92 11.25 11.98
N LEU A 35 8.04 10.55 11.90
CA LEU A 35 8.33 9.57 10.85
C LEU A 35 8.31 8.19 11.48
N ILE A 36 7.32 7.39 11.12
CA ILE A 36 7.11 6.03 11.65
C ILE A 36 7.24 4.98 10.56
N ALA A 37 7.42 3.73 10.94
CA ALA A 37 7.29 2.57 10.05
C ALA A 37 6.78 1.36 10.84
N GLY A 38 6.04 0.45 10.21
CA GLY A 38 5.66 -0.83 10.83
C GLY A 38 6.85 -1.79 10.97
N THR A 39 6.79 -2.65 11.98
CA THR A 39 7.79 -3.70 12.19
C THR A 39 7.56 -4.93 11.31
N ASN A 40 8.54 -5.82 11.21
CA ASN A 40 8.37 -7.12 10.56
C ASN A 40 7.58 -8.11 11.43
N GLN A 41 7.53 -7.86 12.74
CA GLN A 41 6.80 -8.63 13.74
C GLN A 41 5.45 -7.98 14.03
N GLY A 42 4.47 -8.77 14.46
CA GLY A 42 3.10 -8.32 14.62
C GLY A 42 2.19 -9.35 15.26
N ILE A 43 0.90 -9.19 14.94
CA ILE A 43 -0.20 -10.02 15.40
C ILE A 43 -0.83 -10.67 14.17
N TYR A 44 -0.98 -11.99 14.22
CA TYR A 44 -1.57 -12.80 13.16
C TYR A 44 -2.90 -13.36 13.67
N ALA A 45 -4.00 -13.03 12.98
CA ALA A 45 -5.31 -13.48 13.40
C ALA A 45 -6.15 -14.05 12.26
N ASP A 46 -6.97 -15.03 12.60
CA ASP A 46 -8.11 -15.46 11.78
C ASP A 46 -9.37 -14.76 12.29
N VAL A 47 -10.16 -14.23 11.36
CA VAL A 47 -11.42 -13.55 11.68
C VAL A 47 -12.59 -14.09 10.88
N GLU A 48 -13.75 -14.17 11.54
CA GLU A 48 -14.98 -14.74 10.99
C GLU A 48 -16.20 -13.97 11.51
N PRO A 49 -17.30 -13.85 10.74
CA PRO A 49 -18.52 -13.23 11.23
C PRO A 49 -19.17 -14.08 12.33
N HIS A 50 -19.78 -13.42 13.31
CA HIS A 50 -20.55 -14.08 14.37
C HIS A 50 -21.91 -13.38 14.50
N PRO A 51 -23.02 -14.08 14.82
CA PRO A 51 -24.35 -13.48 14.77
C PRO A 51 -24.57 -12.38 15.81
N THR A 52 -24.02 -12.50 17.03
CA THR A 52 -24.44 -11.67 18.18
C THR A 52 -23.31 -11.16 19.08
N SER A 53 -22.16 -11.82 19.08
CA SER A 53 -21.10 -11.56 20.07
C SER A 53 -19.73 -11.31 19.43
N LEU A 54 -18.88 -10.56 20.11
CA LEU A 54 -17.44 -10.48 19.86
C LEU A 54 -16.75 -11.59 20.65
N VAL A 55 -16.20 -12.59 19.96
CA VAL A 55 -15.53 -13.75 20.54
C VAL A 55 -14.04 -13.64 20.29
N LEU A 56 -13.24 -13.60 21.36
CA LEU A 56 -11.83 -13.27 21.31
C LEU A 56 -10.97 -14.41 21.85
N THR A 57 -9.97 -14.83 21.08
CA THR A 57 -8.88 -15.70 21.54
C THR A 57 -7.55 -15.08 21.16
N SER A 58 -6.52 -15.31 21.98
CA SER A 58 -5.19 -14.74 21.73
C SER A 58 -4.06 -15.62 22.24
N LYS A 59 -2.99 -15.73 21.46
CA LYS A 59 -1.72 -16.30 21.90
C LYS A 59 -0.66 -15.21 22.09
N THR A 60 -0.07 -15.15 23.28
CA THR A 60 1.02 -14.25 23.61
C THR A 60 2.34 -14.72 22.97
N PRO A 61 3.40 -13.87 22.95
CA PRO A 61 4.70 -14.25 22.39
C PRO A 61 5.38 -15.45 23.05
N ASP A 62 5.12 -15.68 24.34
CA ASP A 62 5.56 -16.86 25.10
C ASP A 62 4.69 -18.10 24.88
N GLY A 63 3.67 -18.01 24.01
CA GLY A 63 2.82 -19.12 23.61
C GLY A 63 1.62 -19.38 24.54
N GLN A 64 1.41 -18.56 25.57
CA GLN A 64 0.24 -18.67 26.45
C GLN A 64 -1.04 -18.28 25.70
N ALA A 65 -2.07 -19.12 25.81
CA ALA A 65 -3.37 -18.87 25.21
C ALA A 65 -4.33 -18.20 26.21
N HIS A 66 -5.03 -17.18 25.76
CA HIS A 66 -6.11 -16.49 26.47
C HIS A 66 -7.42 -16.63 25.69
N GLY A 67 -8.53 -16.77 26.41
CA GLY A 67 -9.87 -16.93 25.86
C GLY A 67 -10.30 -18.41 25.71
N PRO A 68 -11.43 -18.69 25.02
CA PRO A 68 -12.30 -17.70 24.40
C PRO A 68 -12.92 -16.76 25.43
N TYR A 69 -12.96 -15.47 25.10
CA TYR A 69 -13.64 -14.45 25.87
C TYR A 69 -14.75 -13.87 25.01
N GLU A 70 -15.99 -13.91 25.50
CA GLU A 70 -17.16 -13.50 24.75
C GLU A 70 -17.76 -12.23 25.34
N ILE A 71 -17.96 -11.23 24.49
CA ILE A 71 -18.60 -9.96 24.83
C ILE A 71 -19.82 -9.80 23.92
N PRO A 72 -21.04 -9.59 24.44
CA PRO A 72 -22.20 -9.28 23.62
C PRO A 72 -21.94 -8.04 22.74
N MET A 73 -22.36 -8.05 21.47
CA MET A 73 -22.33 -6.85 20.61
C MET A 73 -23.46 -5.89 20.98
N GLU A 74 -23.40 -5.39 22.20
CA GLU A 74 -24.31 -4.39 22.75
C GLU A 74 -23.50 -3.19 23.23
N PRO A 75 -23.91 -1.93 22.92
CA PRO A 75 -23.09 -0.76 23.22
C PRO A 75 -22.68 -0.66 24.69
N ASN A 76 -23.58 -0.96 25.62
CA ASN A 76 -23.30 -0.89 27.06
C ASN A 76 -22.29 -1.96 27.52
N ALA A 77 -22.42 -3.20 27.02
CA ALA A 77 -21.52 -4.30 27.37
C ALA A 77 -20.10 -4.05 26.87
N LEU A 78 -19.96 -3.60 25.61
CA LEU A 78 -18.67 -3.26 25.02
C LEU A 78 -18.01 -2.08 25.75
N LEU A 79 -18.79 -1.04 26.08
CA LEU A 79 -18.28 0.14 26.79
C LEU A 79 -17.85 -0.17 28.23
N GLU A 80 -18.60 -1.03 28.94
CA GLU A 80 -18.21 -1.47 30.28
C GLU A 80 -16.88 -2.23 30.25
N GLU A 81 -16.72 -3.17 29.32
CA GLU A 81 -15.49 -3.94 29.18
C GLU A 81 -14.31 -3.07 28.73
N ALA A 82 -14.54 -2.11 27.82
CA ALA A 82 -13.52 -1.13 27.42
C ALA A 82 -13.01 -0.31 28.63
N ARG A 83 -13.93 0.15 29.50
CA ARG A 83 -13.60 0.96 30.69
C ARG A 83 -12.99 0.16 31.83
N ARG A 84 -13.30 -1.14 31.93
CA ARG A 84 -12.70 -2.04 32.94
C ARG A 84 -11.18 -2.09 32.82
N GLY A 85 -10.65 -1.91 31.60
CA GLY A 85 -9.23 -2.05 31.31
C GLY A 85 -8.79 -3.51 31.30
N GLY A 86 -7.54 -3.75 30.92
CA GLY A 86 -6.98 -5.11 30.79
C GLY A 86 -6.91 -5.58 29.34
N PHE A 87 -6.68 -6.88 29.15
CA PHE A 87 -6.25 -7.44 27.87
C PHE A 87 -7.27 -7.25 26.73
N TRP A 88 -8.56 -7.43 27.01
CA TRP A 88 -9.63 -7.35 25.99
C TRP A 88 -10.21 -5.95 25.79
N SER A 89 -9.87 -5.00 26.67
CA SER A 89 -10.45 -3.65 26.67
C SER A 89 -10.24 -2.90 25.35
N TYR A 90 -9.08 -3.06 24.71
CA TYR A 90 -8.77 -2.43 23.43
C TYR A 90 -9.71 -2.90 22.32
N MET A 91 -9.92 -4.22 22.19
CA MET A 91 -10.81 -4.78 21.18
C MET A 91 -12.28 -4.39 21.46
N ALA A 92 -12.69 -4.37 22.73
CA ALA A 92 -14.02 -3.93 23.14
C ALA A 92 -14.28 -2.45 22.83
N GLY A 93 -13.30 -1.58 23.09
CA GLY A 93 -13.37 -0.16 22.77
C GLY A 93 -13.53 0.10 21.28
N VAL A 94 -12.76 -0.59 20.44
CA VAL A 94 -12.89 -0.50 18.98
C VAL A 94 -14.24 -1.04 18.51
N ALA A 95 -14.66 -2.20 19.01
CA ALA A 95 -15.97 -2.76 18.66
C ALA A 95 -17.13 -1.84 19.06
N TYR A 96 -17.02 -1.14 20.20
CA TYR A 96 -17.99 -0.11 20.61
C TYR A 96 -18.06 1.03 19.60
N GLN A 97 -16.91 1.55 19.16
CA GLN A 97 -16.86 2.62 18.16
C GLN A 97 -17.45 2.15 16.81
N VAL A 98 -17.12 0.95 16.36
CA VAL A 98 -17.69 0.41 15.11
C VAL A 98 -19.21 0.23 15.23
N LEU A 99 -19.68 -0.41 16.31
CA LEU A 99 -21.11 -0.69 16.50
C LEU A 99 -21.97 0.58 16.59
N THR A 100 -21.42 1.68 17.10
CA THR A 100 -22.14 2.95 17.24
C THR A 100 -22.18 3.77 15.94
N HIS A 101 -21.28 3.52 15.01
CA HIS A 101 -21.19 4.25 13.73
C HIS A 101 -21.67 3.43 12.53
N TYR A 102 -21.68 2.10 12.64
CA TYR A 102 -21.97 1.18 11.53
C TYR A 102 -22.97 0.09 11.93
N HIS A 103 -23.71 -0.39 10.94
CA HIS A 103 -24.64 -1.51 11.10
C HIS A 103 -23.88 -2.84 10.97
N VAL A 104 -23.31 -3.31 12.09
CA VAL A 104 -22.52 -4.56 12.15
C VAL A 104 -23.14 -5.57 13.13
N ARG A 105 -22.70 -6.83 13.03
CA ARG A 105 -23.02 -7.90 13.98
C ARG A 105 -21.75 -8.35 14.72
N GLY A 106 -21.81 -9.51 15.38
CA GLY A 106 -20.67 -10.14 16.05
C GLY A 106 -19.50 -10.52 15.14
N MET A 107 -18.37 -10.83 15.76
CA MET A 107 -17.19 -11.29 15.06
C MET A 107 -16.38 -12.22 15.96
N VAL A 108 -15.75 -13.23 15.37
CA VAL A 108 -14.69 -14.01 16.02
C VAL A 108 -13.35 -13.40 15.61
N ILE A 109 -12.49 -13.07 16.57
CA ILE A 109 -11.08 -12.73 16.34
C ILE A 109 -10.22 -13.74 17.07
N ASN A 110 -9.53 -14.58 16.31
CA ASN A 110 -8.60 -15.57 16.82
C ASN A 110 -7.17 -15.17 16.52
N ASN A 111 -6.50 -14.50 17.46
CA ASN A 111 -5.07 -14.22 17.37
C ASN A 111 -4.29 -15.53 17.57
N LEU A 112 -3.79 -16.06 16.45
CA LEU A 112 -3.09 -17.33 16.32
C LEU A 112 -1.64 -17.27 16.78
N LYS A 113 -1.00 -16.11 16.63
CA LYS A 113 0.42 -15.89 16.90
C LYS A 113 0.68 -14.40 17.11
N THR A 114 1.44 -14.10 18.15
CA THR A 114 2.05 -12.78 18.33
C THR A 114 3.55 -12.97 18.37
N ASP A 115 4.30 -12.44 17.40
CA ASP A 115 5.77 -12.36 17.50
C ASP A 115 6.27 -10.94 17.82
N LEU A 116 5.33 -9.99 18.01
CA LEU A 116 5.61 -8.64 18.47
C LEU A 116 5.99 -8.61 19.96
N PRO A 117 7.17 -8.08 20.33
CA PRO A 117 7.52 -7.90 21.73
C PRO A 117 6.65 -6.86 22.44
N VAL A 118 6.06 -7.25 23.57
CA VAL A 118 5.11 -6.43 24.32
C VAL A 118 5.85 -5.49 25.29
N LYS A 119 5.34 -4.25 25.45
CA LYS A 119 5.88 -3.21 26.36
C LYS A 119 7.31 -2.72 26.02
N LYS A 120 7.70 -2.77 24.74
CA LYS A 120 9.04 -2.36 24.27
C LYS A 120 9.02 -1.15 23.32
N GLY A 121 8.00 -0.28 23.42
CA GLY A 121 7.86 0.88 22.54
C GLY A 121 7.45 0.54 21.09
N LEU A 122 6.93 -0.68 20.88
CA LEU A 122 6.48 -1.19 19.57
C LEU A 122 4.95 -1.16 19.38
N SER A 123 4.24 -0.44 20.25
CA SER A 123 2.80 -0.14 20.16
C SER A 123 1.87 -1.36 20.08
N SER A 124 2.08 -2.34 20.96
CA SER A 124 1.28 -3.57 20.98
C SER A 124 -0.22 -3.35 21.22
N SER A 125 -0.63 -2.33 21.99
CA SER A 125 -2.06 -2.01 22.19
C SER A 125 -2.68 -1.46 20.91
N ALA A 126 -2.00 -0.54 20.24
CA ALA A 126 -2.47 0.04 18.98
C ALA A 126 -2.54 -1.02 17.87
N ALA A 127 -1.59 -1.95 17.79
CA ALA A 127 -1.66 -3.07 16.85
C ALA A 127 -2.91 -3.94 17.08
N ILE A 128 -3.31 -4.17 18.34
CA ILE A 128 -4.57 -4.86 18.67
C ILE A 128 -5.78 -4.04 18.23
N SER A 129 -5.81 -2.75 18.53
CA SER A 129 -6.91 -1.85 18.15
C SER A 129 -7.08 -1.79 16.62
N VAL A 130 -5.98 -1.64 15.88
CA VAL A 130 -5.95 -1.65 14.41
C VAL A 130 -6.38 -3.00 13.86
N LEU A 131 -5.95 -4.11 14.46
CA LEU A 131 -6.39 -5.46 14.08
C LEU A 131 -7.91 -5.58 14.16
N THR A 132 -8.51 -5.12 15.25
CA THR A 132 -9.96 -5.15 15.44
C THR A 132 -10.68 -4.25 14.43
N ALA A 133 -10.20 -3.03 14.21
CA ALA A 133 -10.79 -2.10 13.24
C ALA A 133 -10.74 -2.68 11.82
N ARG A 134 -9.59 -3.22 11.42
CA ARG A 134 -9.38 -3.90 10.13
C ARG A 134 -10.24 -5.14 9.97
N ALA A 135 -10.41 -5.91 11.04
CA ALA A 135 -11.27 -7.09 11.03
C ALA A 135 -12.73 -6.72 10.74
N PHE A 136 -13.27 -5.71 11.43
CA PHE A 136 -14.60 -5.20 11.13
C PHE A 136 -14.69 -4.61 9.72
N ASN A 137 -13.71 -3.79 9.32
CA ASN A 137 -13.67 -3.15 8.01
C ASN A 137 -13.79 -4.18 6.88
N ARG A 138 -13.03 -5.27 6.97
CA ARG A 138 -13.00 -6.32 5.94
C ARG A 138 -14.18 -7.29 6.02
N ILE A 139 -14.62 -7.72 7.20
CA ILE A 139 -15.74 -8.67 7.33
C ILE A 139 -17.08 -8.03 6.95
N TYR A 140 -17.25 -6.74 7.25
CA TYR A 140 -18.49 -6.00 6.97
C TYR A 140 -18.37 -5.03 5.80
N ASP A 141 -17.24 -5.03 5.09
CA ASP A 141 -16.94 -4.15 3.94
C ASP A 141 -17.32 -2.69 4.21
N LEU A 142 -16.85 -2.16 5.35
CA LEU A 142 -17.20 -0.82 5.86
C LEU A 142 -16.68 0.33 4.98
N LYS A 143 -15.90 0.01 3.95
CA LYS A 143 -15.29 0.96 3.00
C LYS A 143 -14.34 1.97 3.68
N LEU A 144 -13.77 1.63 4.83
CA LEU A 144 -12.81 2.49 5.51
C LEU A 144 -11.47 2.46 4.77
N THR A 145 -10.87 3.63 4.61
CA THR A 145 -9.45 3.75 4.22
C THR A 145 -8.55 3.28 5.37
N THR A 146 -7.26 3.05 5.10
CA THR A 146 -6.28 2.74 6.16
C THR A 146 -6.24 3.82 7.25
N ARG A 147 -6.39 5.09 6.87
CA ARG A 147 -6.56 6.20 7.82
C ARG A 147 -7.87 6.08 8.62
N GLY A 148 -8.96 5.63 8.00
CA GLY A 148 -10.22 5.35 8.69
C GLY A 148 -10.09 4.21 9.71
N GLU A 149 -9.38 3.13 9.38
CA GLU A 149 -9.04 2.05 10.33
C GLU A 149 -8.22 2.60 11.50
N MET A 150 -7.22 3.42 11.21
CA MET A 150 -6.37 4.08 12.20
C MET A 150 -7.20 4.98 13.15
N GLU A 151 -8.10 5.79 12.60
CA GLU A 151 -8.93 6.71 13.39
C GLU A 151 -9.89 5.93 14.31
N ILE A 152 -10.59 4.92 13.79
CA ILE A 152 -11.48 4.09 14.61
C ILE A 152 -10.70 3.35 15.70
N ALA A 153 -9.50 2.84 15.37
CA ALA A 153 -8.62 2.21 16.34
C ALA A 153 -8.23 3.19 17.48
N TYR A 154 -7.91 4.43 17.13
CA TYR A 154 -7.59 5.47 18.09
C TYR A 154 -8.79 5.83 18.99
N GLN A 155 -9.97 6.05 18.39
CA GLN A 155 -11.21 6.32 19.13
C GLN A 155 -11.56 5.17 20.08
N GLY A 156 -11.33 3.93 19.66
CA GLY A 156 -11.52 2.75 20.51
C GLY A 156 -10.55 2.72 21.67
N GLU A 157 -9.28 3.05 21.43
CA GLU A 157 -8.24 3.05 22.45
C GLU A 157 -8.46 4.13 23.52
N ILE A 158 -8.89 5.35 23.15
CA ILE A 158 -9.23 6.40 24.12
C ILE A 158 -10.53 6.13 24.90
N THR A 159 -11.31 5.12 24.50
CA THR A 159 -12.46 4.64 25.28
C THR A 159 -12.01 3.76 26.47
N THR A 160 -10.75 3.30 26.46
CA THR A 160 -10.12 2.53 27.54
C THR A 160 -9.37 3.45 28.52
N PRO A 161 -8.89 2.94 29.67
CA PRO A 161 -7.99 3.70 30.56
C PRO A 161 -6.62 4.05 29.96
N SER A 162 -6.29 3.55 28.75
CA SER A 162 -5.03 3.85 28.06
C SER A 162 -4.91 5.33 27.72
N ARG A 163 -3.70 5.87 27.82
CA ARG A 163 -3.36 7.25 27.43
C ARG A 163 -2.47 7.28 26.19
N CYS A 164 -2.62 6.29 25.31
CA CYS A 164 -1.83 6.18 24.10
C CYS A 164 -2.11 7.36 23.15
N GLY A 165 -1.06 7.86 22.51
CA GLY A 165 -1.16 8.93 21.53
C GLY A 165 -1.57 8.40 20.15
N ARG A 166 -1.92 9.34 19.25
CA ARG A 166 -2.39 9.02 17.89
C ARG A 166 -1.31 8.43 16.99
N MET A 167 -0.03 8.62 17.31
CA MET A 167 1.07 8.11 16.49
C MET A 167 1.06 6.58 16.38
N ASP A 168 0.62 5.90 17.44
CA ASP A 168 0.80 4.47 17.59
C ASP A 168 -0.12 3.65 16.67
N GLN A 169 -1.30 4.18 16.34
CA GLN A 169 -2.21 3.54 15.40
C GLN A 169 -1.69 3.61 13.95
N GLY A 170 -0.61 4.35 13.69
CA GLY A 170 0.07 4.37 12.41
C GLY A 170 0.65 3.02 11.98
N CYS A 171 0.70 2.01 12.87
CA CYS A 171 0.93 0.61 12.47
C CYS A 171 -0.09 0.09 11.44
N ALA A 172 -1.25 0.75 11.27
CA ALA A 172 -2.22 0.49 10.21
C ALA A 172 -1.60 0.54 8.81
N PHE A 173 -0.58 1.37 8.57
CA PHE A 173 0.07 1.52 7.26
C PHE A 173 1.08 0.41 6.92
N GLY A 174 1.26 -0.57 7.80
CA GLY A 174 2.17 -1.68 7.54
C GLY A 174 3.64 -1.23 7.65
N ASN A 175 4.52 -1.92 6.92
CA ASN A 175 5.97 -1.66 6.92
C ASN A 175 6.42 -0.42 6.14
N ARG A 176 5.47 0.35 5.59
CA ARG A 176 5.76 1.56 4.83
C ARG A 176 6.10 2.70 5.78
N PRO A 177 7.16 3.47 5.52
CA PRO A 177 7.40 4.66 6.29
C PRO A 177 6.30 5.69 6.04
N VAL A 178 5.84 6.36 7.09
CA VAL A 178 4.79 7.38 7.02
C VAL A 178 5.25 8.62 7.76
N LEU A 179 5.18 9.76 7.09
CA LEU A 179 5.30 11.07 7.70
C LEU A 179 3.92 11.48 8.23
N MET A 180 3.81 11.67 9.53
CA MET A 180 2.61 12.11 10.22
C MET A 180 2.78 13.56 10.66
N THR A 181 1.77 14.38 10.39
CA THR A 181 1.70 15.78 10.81
C THR A 181 0.51 15.98 11.75
N PHE A 182 0.78 16.48 12.96
CA PHE A 182 -0.20 16.72 14.02
C PHE A 182 -0.39 18.22 14.19
N ASP A 183 -1.60 18.70 13.89
CA ASP A 183 -1.99 20.10 14.02
C ASP A 183 -3.25 20.22 14.89
N GLY A 184 -3.06 20.29 16.20
CA GLY A 184 -4.16 20.21 17.16
C GLY A 184 -4.87 18.86 17.08
N GLU A 185 -6.15 18.88 16.69
CA GLU A 185 -6.94 17.64 16.49
C GLU A 185 -6.87 17.09 15.07
N ARG A 186 -6.21 17.81 14.14
CA ARG A 186 -6.03 17.34 12.78
C ARG A 186 -4.77 16.49 12.69
N LEU A 187 -4.92 15.34 12.01
CA LEU A 187 -3.82 14.49 11.61
C LEU A 187 -3.79 14.41 10.08
N ASP A 188 -2.63 14.64 9.50
CA ASP A 188 -2.34 14.34 8.10
C ASP A 188 -1.24 13.26 8.02
N THR A 189 -1.34 12.37 7.04
CA THR A 189 -0.43 11.26 6.83
C THR A 189 0.05 11.24 5.38
N ASN A 190 1.36 11.14 5.18
CA ASN A 190 1.98 10.99 3.87
C ASN A 190 2.85 9.72 3.87
N GLU A 191 2.45 8.70 3.10
CA GLU A 191 3.25 7.49 2.90
C GLU A 191 4.51 7.83 2.08
N LEU A 192 5.67 7.38 2.54
CA LEU A 192 6.95 7.64 1.89
C LEU A 192 7.47 6.40 1.18
N ARG A 193 8.10 6.62 0.03
CA ARG A 193 8.75 5.55 -0.72
C ARG A 193 10.19 5.35 -0.25
N VAL A 194 10.52 4.11 0.05
CA VAL A 194 11.90 3.67 0.24
C VAL A 194 12.47 3.25 -1.12
N ARG A 195 13.66 3.75 -1.50
CA ARG A 195 14.31 3.42 -2.79
C ARG A 195 15.22 2.20 -2.75
N GLN A 196 15.77 1.88 -1.59
CA GLN A 196 16.67 0.75 -1.38
C GLN A 196 16.40 0.14 -0.01
N GLU A 197 16.75 -1.13 0.20
CA GLU A 197 16.58 -1.75 1.50
C GLU A 197 17.34 -0.96 2.58
N LEU A 198 16.68 -0.72 3.72
CA LEU A 198 17.27 -0.10 4.91
C LEU A 198 17.18 -1.06 6.08
N PHE A 199 18.32 -1.34 6.69
CA PHE A 199 18.48 -2.39 7.68
C PHE A 199 18.58 -1.79 9.07
N PHE A 200 17.54 -1.91 9.86
CA PHE A 200 17.49 -1.46 11.25
C PHE A 200 17.70 -2.64 12.22
N VAL A 201 18.33 -2.35 13.36
CA VAL A 201 18.41 -3.25 14.51
C VAL A 201 17.79 -2.54 15.71
N LEU A 202 16.80 -3.18 16.32
CA LEU A 202 16.18 -2.70 17.56
C LEU A 202 16.75 -3.47 18.74
N VAL A 203 17.10 -2.76 19.81
CA VAL A 203 17.79 -3.34 20.96
C VAL A 203 16.96 -3.11 22.21
N ASP A 204 16.55 -4.19 22.87
CA ASP A 204 15.96 -4.13 24.19
C ASP A 204 17.07 -3.93 25.22
N LEU A 205 17.13 -2.74 25.83
CA LEU A 205 18.20 -2.39 26.76
C LEU A 205 18.10 -3.14 28.10
N GLN A 206 17.00 -3.87 28.33
CA GLN A 206 16.73 -4.64 29.54
C GLN A 206 16.86 -3.85 30.85
N ALA A 207 16.67 -2.53 30.77
CA ALA A 207 16.69 -1.63 31.90
C ALA A 207 15.30 -1.05 32.16
N GLN A 208 15.14 -0.42 33.32
CA GLN A 208 13.88 0.15 33.76
C GLN A 208 13.84 1.64 33.46
N LYS A 209 12.64 2.12 33.11
CA LYS A 209 12.30 3.55 33.03
C LYS A 209 10.86 3.77 33.43
N ASP A 210 10.56 4.93 34.00
CA ASP A 210 9.18 5.38 34.22
C ASP A 210 8.70 6.24 33.04
N THR A 211 8.01 5.58 32.10
CA THR A 211 7.43 6.28 30.94
C THR A 211 6.37 7.30 31.33
N MET A 212 5.62 7.07 32.42
CA MET A 212 4.58 8.00 32.86
C MET A 212 5.21 9.28 33.42
N GLU A 213 6.29 9.17 34.19
CA GLU A 213 7.03 10.33 34.70
C GLU A 213 7.68 11.13 33.56
N ILE A 214 8.36 10.47 32.62
CA ILE A 214 8.94 11.14 31.44
C ILE A 214 7.86 11.95 30.70
N LEU A 215 6.72 11.32 30.40
CA LEU A 215 5.64 11.98 29.69
C LEU A 215 5.07 13.15 30.51
N ALA A 216 4.87 13.00 31.82
CA ALA A 216 4.37 14.06 32.68
C ALA A 216 5.31 15.28 32.71
N ARG A 217 6.63 15.04 32.81
CA ARG A 217 7.65 16.09 32.83
C ARG A 217 7.76 16.84 31.52
N LEU A 218 7.77 16.13 30.39
CA LEU A 218 7.81 16.77 29.07
C LEU A 218 6.49 17.52 28.77
N ASN A 219 5.33 16.96 29.15
CA ASN A 219 4.04 17.63 28.96
C ASN A 219 3.94 18.95 29.74
N ARG A 220 4.57 19.04 30.92
CA ARG A 220 4.59 20.29 31.71
C ARG A 220 5.20 21.47 30.95
N SER A 221 6.04 21.20 29.95
CA SER A 221 6.63 22.25 29.11
C SER A 221 5.63 22.90 28.15
N PHE A 222 4.37 22.45 28.11
CA PHE A 222 3.31 22.93 27.22
C PHE A 222 2.05 23.32 28.02
N PRO A 223 1.20 24.22 27.51
CA PRO A 223 1.33 24.93 26.23
C PRO A 223 2.20 26.20 26.29
N PHE A 224 2.55 26.68 27.49
CA PHE A 224 3.36 27.88 27.69
C PHE A 224 4.56 27.50 28.55
N ALA A 225 5.77 27.76 28.05
CA ALA A 225 6.99 27.52 28.80
C ALA A 225 7.19 28.61 29.86
N GLU A 226 7.53 28.23 31.08
CA GLU A 226 7.78 29.14 32.21
C GLU A 226 9.26 29.35 32.49
N ASN A 227 10.15 28.56 31.87
CA ASN A 227 11.59 28.59 32.09
C ASN A 227 12.40 28.04 30.89
N GLU A 228 13.71 28.22 30.93
CA GLU A 228 14.64 27.82 29.85
C GLU A 228 14.61 26.31 29.52
N ILE A 229 14.33 25.45 30.51
CA ILE A 229 14.24 24.00 30.30
C ILE A 229 12.99 23.69 29.44
N GLU A 230 11.85 24.26 29.82
CA GLU A 230 10.59 24.08 29.10
C GLU A 230 10.65 24.70 27.68
N GLU A 231 11.27 25.87 27.52
CA GLU A 231 11.55 26.46 26.21
C GLU A 231 12.45 25.54 25.35
N GLY A 232 13.43 24.91 25.98
CA GLY A 232 14.29 23.90 25.35
C GLY A 232 13.49 22.71 24.83
N VAL A 233 12.58 22.17 25.63
CA VAL A 233 11.68 21.07 25.23
C VAL A 233 10.76 21.48 24.08
N GLN A 234 10.15 22.67 24.14
CA GLN A 234 9.32 23.16 23.03
C GLN A 234 10.14 23.35 21.74
N LYS A 235 11.38 23.85 21.84
CA LYS A 235 12.28 24.01 20.70
C LYS A 235 12.71 22.67 20.10
N LEU A 236 12.98 21.67 20.95
CA LEU A 236 13.30 20.30 20.55
C LEU A 236 12.15 19.69 19.75
N LEU A 237 10.94 19.66 20.33
CA LEU A 237 9.78 18.98 19.75
C LEU A 237 9.10 19.78 18.62
N GLY A 238 9.40 21.07 18.50
CA GLY A 238 8.93 21.94 17.43
C GLY A 238 9.96 22.10 16.30
N PRO A 239 10.61 23.27 16.17
CA PRO A 239 11.40 23.62 14.98
C PRO A 239 12.61 22.71 14.73
N ILE A 240 13.26 22.18 15.78
CA ILE A 240 14.39 21.24 15.60
C ILE A 240 13.87 19.92 15.03
N ASN A 241 12.85 19.34 15.65
CA ASN A 241 12.23 18.10 15.20
C ASN A 241 11.71 18.21 13.76
N LYS A 242 10.96 19.29 13.44
CA LYS A 242 10.46 19.57 12.08
C LYS A 242 11.57 19.48 11.03
N ARG A 243 12.69 20.16 11.26
CA ARG A 243 13.83 20.13 10.33
C ARG A 243 14.36 18.70 10.15
N ILE A 244 14.62 17.99 11.24
CA ILE A 244 15.23 16.66 11.21
C ILE A 244 14.30 15.66 10.51
N VAL A 245 13.01 15.65 10.88
CA VAL A 245 12.02 14.74 10.31
C VAL A 245 11.83 14.97 8.82
N HIS A 246 11.72 16.22 8.36
CA HIS A 246 11.61 16.50 6.92
C HIS A 246 12.90 16.17 6.15
N GLN A 247 14.08 16.41 6.73
CA GLN A 247 15.35 16.02 6.11
C GLN A 247 15.49 14.49 6.02
N ALA A 248 14.98 13.76 7.02
CA ALA A 248 14.98 12.31 7.05
C ALA A 248 13.99 11.70 6.06
N ALA A 249 12.80 12.28 5.94
CA ALA A 249 11.84 11.90 4.90
C ALA A 249 12.48 12.05 3.50
N GLY A 250 13.12 13.18 3.23
CA GLY A 250 13.84 13.37 1.96
C GLY A 250 15.03 12.41 1.78
N ALA A 251 15.73 12.02 2.86
CA ALA A 251 16.80 11.03 2.80
C ALA A 251 16.27 9.63 2.46
N LEU A 252 15.14 9.22 3.06
CA LEU A 252 14.47 7.95 2.73
C LEU A 252 14.08 7.87 1.25
N GLU A 253 13.44 8.91 0.74
CA GLU A 253 12.99 8.99 -0.65
C GLU A 253 14.16 9.09 -1.65
N ALA A 254 15.29 9.66 -1.23
CA ALA A 254 16.51 9.69 -2.03
C ALA A 254 17.31 8.39 -1.98
N GLY A 255 17.06 7.51 -1.01
CA GLY A 255 17.89 6.33 -0.73
C GLY A 255 19.21 6.64 0.00
N ASP A 256 19.29 7.79 0.68
CA ASP A 256 20.50 8.26 1.36
C ASP A 256 20.56 7.75 2.82
N ALA A 257 20.97 6.49 2.97
CA ALA A 257 21.07 5.83 4.27
C ALA A 257 22.10 6.49 5.20
N GLU A 258 23.20 7.03 4.65
CA GLU A 258 24.24 7.70 5.42
C GLU A 258 23.70 8.98 6.07
N LYS A 259 23.03 9.85 5.28
CA LYS A 259 22.39 11.05 5.80
C LYS A 259 21.30 10.72 6.82
N LEU A 260 20.49 9.68 6.57
CA LEU A 260 19.48 9.23 7.53
C LEU A 260 20.13 8.83 8.87
N GLY A 261 21.23 8.06 8.83
CA GLY A 261 21.99 7.70 10.01
C GLY A 261 22.54 8.91 10.77
N ALA A 262 23.11 9.88 10.05
CA ALA A 262 23.58 11.14 10.65
C ALA A 262 22.45 11.91 11.35
N LEU A 263 21.25 11.94 10.75
CA LEU A 263 20.07 12.56 11.34
C LEU A 263 19.56 11.84 12.60
N LEU A 264 19.69 10.51 12.68
CA LEU A 264 19.39 9.76 13.92
C LEU A 264 20.30 10.20 15.06
N VAL A 265 21.60 10.32 14.80
CA VAL A 265 22.60 10.77 15.78
C VAL A 265 22.33 12.22 16.20
N GLU A 266 22.06 13.10 15.23
CA GLU A 266 21.72 14.50 15.49
C GLU A 266 20.45 14.62 16.35
N ALA A 267 19.42 13.83 16.06
CA ALA A 267 18.19 13.78 16.84
C ALA A 267 18.46 13.37 18.29
N GLN A 268 19.29 12.34 18.51
CA GLN A 268 19.64 11.92 19.86
C GLN A 268 20.39 13.03 20.62
N GLN A 269 21.39 13.65 20.01
CA GLN A 269 22.16 14.73 20.64
C GLN A 269 21.28 15.92 21.05
N PHE A 270 20.31 16.29 20.22
CA PHE A 270 19.36 17.34 20.59
C PHE A 270 18.40 16.89 21.68
N PHE A 271 17.96 15.64 21.65
CA PHE A 271 17.15 15.08 22.73
C PHE A 271 17.89 15.14 24.07
N ASP A 272 19.13 14.66 24.12
CA ASP A 272 19.95 14.67 25.34
C ASP A 272 20.20 16.10 25.84
N ARG A 273 20.38 17.05 24.93
CA ARG A 273 20.61 18.46 25.28
C ARG A 273 19.39 19.13 25.88
N TYR A 274 18.21 18.90 25.32
CA TYR A 274 17.01 19.71 25.62
C TYR A 274 15.96 18.98 26.45
N ALA A 275 15.83 17.66 26.33
CA ALA A 275 14.85 16.87 27.09
C ALA A 275 15.42 16.35 28.42
N THR A 276 16.70 15.94 28.46
CA THR A 276 17.30 15.39 29.69
C THR A 276 17.17 16.31 30.91
N PRO A 277 17.38 17.64 30.80
CA PRO A 277 17.20 18.55 31.95
C PRO A 277 15.78 18.58 32.52
N ALA A 278 14.75 18.21 31.73
CA ALA A 278 13.35 18.21 32.18
C ALA A 278 13.00 16.99 33.05
N CYS A 279 13.73 15.88 32.88
CA CYS A 279 13.54 14.64 33.64
C CYS A 279 14.88 13.88 33.77
N PRO A 280 15.86 14.44 34.51
CA PRO A 280 17.21 13.92 34.55
C PRO A 280 17.29 12.50 35.13
N GLU A 281 16.38 12.14 36.02
CA GLU A 281 16.32 10.81 36.66
C GLU A 281 16.11 9.69 35.65
N GLU A 282 15.35 9.95 34.58
CA GLU A 282 14.97 8.95 33.58
C GLU A 282 15.71 9.13 32.24
N LEU A 283 16.00 10.38 31.87
CA LEU A 283 16.54 10.73 30.55
C LEU A 283 18.06 10.91 30.51
N THR A 284 18.77 10.76 31.63
CA THR A 284 20.24 10.60 31.61
C THR A 284 20.63 9.30 30.90
N ALA A 285 19.79 8.26 31.03
CA ALA A 285 19.83 7.04 30.24
C ALA A 285 21.24 6.42 30.07
N PRO A 286 21.96 6.08 31.16
CA PRO A 286 23.33 5.59 31.08
C PRO A 286 23.47 4.29 30.27
N VAL A 287 22.47 3.42 30.29
CA VAL A 287 22.51 2.17 29.52
C VAL A 287 22.38 2.48 28.03
N LEU A 288 21.43 3.33 27.63
CA LEU A 288 21.25 3.78 26.25
C LEU A 288 22.56 4.35 25.69
N HIS A 289 23.16 5.31 26.41
CA HIS A 289 24.38 5.97 25.96
C HIS A 289 25.58 5.02 25.91
N ARG A 290 25.65 4.03 26.81
CA ARG A 290 26.67 2.97 26.74
C ARG A 290 26.54 2.17 25.45
N VAL A 291 25.31 1.81 25.04
CA VAL A 291 25.07 1.03 23.81
C VAL A 291 25.31 1.88 22.56
N LEU A 292 24.82 3.11 22.50
CA LEU A 292 25.02 4.02 21.35
C LEU A 292 26.51 4.36 21.10
N ASN A 293 27.31 4.38 22.17
CA ASN A 293 28.74 4.64 22.12
C ASN A 293 29.60 3.36 22.15
N TYR A 294 28.99 2.18 21.98
CA TYR A 294 29.74 0.93 22.00
C TYR A 294 30.63 0.82 20.75
N GLU A 295 31.95 0.91 20.96
CA GLU A 295 32.94 1.04 19.89
C GLU A 295 32.87 -0.09 18.83
N PRO A 296 32.66 -1.37 19.19
CA PRO A 296 32.53 -2.44 18.21
C PRO A 296 31.40 -2.27 17.19
N LEU A 297 30.38 -1.43 17.47
CA LEU A 297 29.28 -1.19 16.53
C LEU A 297 29.63 -0.17 15.45
N LYS A 298 30.57 0.75 15.71
CA LYS A 298 30.85 1.91 14.84
C LYS A 298 31.15 1.55 13.37
N PRO A 299 31.89 0.46 13.06
CA PRO A 299 32.13 0.06 11.67
C PRO A 299 30.88 -0.39 10.91
N HIS A 300 29.83 -0.81 11.62
CA HIS A 300 28.66 -1.48 11.06
C HIS A 300 27.43 -0.56 10.91
N ILE A 301 27.44 0.60 11.57
CA ILE A 301 26.30 1.52 11.62
C ILE A 301 26.53 2.80 10.81
N TRP A 302 25.43 3.35 10.30
CA TRP A 302 25.33 4.75 9.85
C TRP A 302 24.98 5.68 11.02
N GLY A 303 24.19 5.21 11.98
CA GLY A 303 23.79 5.98 13.16
C GLY A 303 22.78 5.25 14.04
N GLY A 304 22.42 5.84 15.17
CA GLY A 304 21.45 5.26 16.10
C GLY A 304 20.95 6.25 17.14
N LYS A 305 19.83 5.91 17.78
CA LYS A 305 19.15 6.72 18.81
C LYS A 305 18.25 5.85 19.70
N GLY A 306 17.77 6.40 20.80
CA GLY A 306 16.69 5.78 21.58
C GLY A 306 15.34 5.83 20.85
N VAL A 307 14.37 5.05 21.35
CA VAL A 307 13.04 4.86 20.74
C VAL A 307 11.92 5.14 21.74
N GLY A 308 10.83 5.75 21.27
CA GLY A 308 9.60 5.94 22.05
C GLY A 308 9.80 7.03 23.09
N SER A 309 9.48 6.75 24.36
CA SER A 309 9.71 7.71 25.45
C SER A 309 11.19 7.91 25.83
N GLN A 310 12.15 7.43 25.02
CA GLN A 310 13.59 7.55 25.27
C GLN A 310 14.01 6.85 26.59
N GLY A 311 15.03 7.31 27.29
CA GLY A 311 15.51 6.63 28.50
C GLY A 311 16.11 5.24 28.22
N ASP A 312 16.33 4.46 29.28
CA ASP A 312 16.94 3.12 29.21
C ASP A 312 15.93 2.01 28.78
N GLY A 313 15.10 2.30 27.77
CA GLY A 313 14.11 1.36 27.24
C GLY A 313 14.59 0.59 26.01
N THR A 314 14.71 1.28 24.87
CA THR A 314 14.98 0.66 23.57
C THR A 314 15.84 1.59 22.72
N ALA A 315 16.81 1.03 22.01
CA ALA A 315 17.61 1.73 21.02
C ALA A 315 17.32 1.20 19.60
N GLN A 316 17.59 2.03 18.60
CA GLN A 316 17.60 1.65 17.20
C GLN A 316 18.92 2.02 16.54
N PHE A 317 19.38 1.19 15.63
CA PHE A 317 20.56 1.42 14.78
C PHE A 317 20.21 1.22 13.32
N LEU A 318 20.71 2.10 12.46
CA LEU A 318 20.69 1.92 11.02
C LEU A 318 22.02 1.29 10.59
N ALA A 319 21.97 0.05 10.11
CA ALA A 319 23.12 -0.70 9.64
C ALA A 319 23.50 -0.33 8.20
N ARG A 320 24.77 -0.56 7.84
CA ARG A 320 25.30 -0.26 6.49
C ARG A 320 24.86 -1.23 5.42
N SER A 321 24.58 -2.47 5.80
CA SER A 321 24.15 -3.55 4.92
C SER A 321 23.43 -4.64 5.72
N LYS A 322 22.83 -5.61 5.02
CA LYS A 322 22.29 -6.83 5.65
C LYS A 322 23.33 -7.62 6.44
N ALA A 323 24.58 -7.67 5.97
CA ALA A 323 25.65 -8.35 6.68
C ALA A 323 26.01 -7.60 7.98
N ASP A 324 26.06 -6.27 7.92
CA ASP A 324 26.31 -5.42 9.09
C ASP A 324 25.17 -5.49 10.12
N GLN A 325 23.91 -5.62 9.66
CA GLN A 325 22.76 -5.84 10.54
C GLN A 325 22.94 -7.10 11.40
N GLN A 326 23.38 -8.20 10.78
CA GLN A 326 23.67 -9.44 11.50
C GLN A 326 24.89 -9.29 12.43
N ALA A 327 25.93 -8.57 12.00
CA ALA A 327 27.10 -8.31 12.83
C ALA A 327 26.74 -7.51 14.09
N ILE A 328 25.90 -6.48 13.97
CA ILE A 328 25.40 -5.68 15.10
C ILE A 328 24.66 -6.58 16.09
N ILE A 329 23.72 -7.41 15.61
CA ILE A 329 22.96 -8.34 16.46
C ILE A 329 23.91 -9.25 17.23
N GLN A 330 24.86 -9.90 16.55
CA GLN A 330 25.82 -10.79 17.17
C GLN A 330 26.71 -10.10 18.21
N ILE A 331 27.17 -8.89 17.93
CA ILE A 331 27.99 -8.10 18.85
C ILE A 331 27.19 -7.75 20.11
N ILE A 332 25.96 -7.26 19.95
CA ILE A 332 25.12 -6.85 21.08
C ILE A 332 24.72 -8.04 21.95
N GLU A 333 24.30 -9.15 21.33
CA GLU A 333 23.91 -10.35 22.07
C GLU A 333 25.11 -10.99 22.79
N ARG A 334 26.28 -11.06 22.13
CA ARG A 334 27.49 -11.65 22.72
C ARG A 334 28.10 -10.78 23.81
N ASP A 335 28.27 -9.48 23.53
CA ASP A 335 29.09 -8.60 24.37
C ASP A 335 28.26 -7.87 25.44
N LEU A 336 26.98 -7.60 25.15
CA LEU A 336 26.10 -6.82 26.02
C LEU A 336 24.93 -7.65 26.58
N ASN A 337 24.74 -8.88 26.10
CA ASN A 337 23.66 -9.80 26.51
C ASN A 337 22.27 -9.15 26.42
N MET A 338 22.04 -8.37 25.35
CA MET A 338 20.79 -7.66 25.09
C MET A 338 20.07 -8.26 23.88
N PRO A 339 18.75 -8.56 23.98
CA PRO A 339 17.96 -9.05 22.86
C PRO A 339 17.86 -8.03 21.73
N CYS A 340 17.97 -8.50 20.50
CA CYS A 340 17.81 -7.68 19.32
C CYS A 340 16.63 -8.13 18.45
N LEU A 341 16.07 -7.20 17.67
CA LEU A 341 15.09 -7.48 16.63
C LEU A 341 15.55 -6.91 15.30
N GLU A 342 15.35 -7.70 14.26
CA GLU A 342 15.58 -7.27 12.88
C GLU A 342 14.37 -6.49 12.37
N LEU A 343 14.65 -5.31 11.79
CA LEU A 343 13.69 -4.56 10.99
C LEU A 343 14.33 -4.20 9.66
N THR A 344 13.67 -4.52 8.56
CA THR A 344 14.14 -4.18 7.21
C THR A 344 13.03 -3.42 6.50
N LEU A 345 13.30 -2.17 6.16
CA LEU A 345 12.40 -1.38 5.32
C LEU A 345 12.73 -1.69 3.87
N ASN A 346 11.79 -2.34 3.19
CA ASN A 346 11.97 -2.75 1.80
C ASN A 346 11.58 -1.61 0.85
N PRO A 347 12.22 -1.53 -0.33
CA PRO A 347 11.78 -0.61 -1.35
C PRO A 347 10.35 -0.93 -1.80
N ALA A 348 9.59 0.10 -2.17
CA ALA A 348 8.26 -0.11 -2.73
C ALA A 348 8.36 -0.95 -4.02
N PRO A 349 7.51 -1.98 -4.21
CA PRO A 349 7.53 -2.80 -5.41
C PRO A 349 7.40 -1.93 -6.66
N GLN A 350 8.27 -2.14 -7.65
CA GLN A 350 8.21 -1.44 -8.93
C GLN A 350 7.41 -2.26 -9.94
N VAL A 351 6.56 -1.59 -10.71
CA VAL A 351 5.86 -2.21 -11.83
C VAL A 351 6.84 -2.31 -13.00
N ARG A 352 7.25 -3.54 -13.34
CA ARG A 352 8.22 -3.79 -14.42
C ARG A 352 7.64 -4.62 -15.56
N LYS A 353 6.55 -5.35 -15.32
CA LYS A 353 5.95 -6.26 -16.28
C LYS A 353 4.58 -5.78 -16.70
N ALA A 354 4.29 -5.85 -18.00
CA ALA A 354 2.94 -5.75 -18.52
C ALA A 354 2.35 -7.13 -18.82
N VAL A 355 1.04 -7.29 -18.66
CA VAL A 355 0.29 -8.47 -19.10
C VAL A 355 -0.77 -8.00 -20.12
N ILE A 356 -0.81 -8.64 -21.28
CA ILE A 356 -1.78 -8.35 -22.34
C ILE A 356 -2.57 -9.63 -22.67
N PRO A 357 -3.84 -9.73 -22.27
CA PRO A 357 -4.70 -10.83 -22.68
C PRO A 357 -5.06 -10.73 -24.17
N ALA A 358 -4.64 -11.73 -24.95
CA ALA A 358 -4.87 -11.86 -26.40
C ALA A 358 -5.40 -13.26 -26.78
N ALA A 359 -5.90 -14.02 -25.80
CA ALA A 359 -6.30 -15.41 -25.98
C ALA A 359 -7.77 -15.58 -26.39
N GLY A 360 -8.52 -14.50 -26.63
CA GLY A 360 -9.92 -14.55 -27.04
C GLY A 360 -10.11 -14.95 -28.51
N PHE A 361 -11.24 -15.59 -28.83
CA PHE A 361 -11.54 -15.99 -30.23
C PHE A 361 -12.03 -14.81 -31.09
N GLY A 362 -12.45 -13.71 -30.47
CA GLY A 362 -12.98 -12.55 -31.18
C GLY A 362 -14.30 -12.85 -31.91
N THR A 363 -15.20 -13.61 -31.29
CA THR A 363 -16.48 -14.07 -31.89
C THR A 363 -17.30 -12.96 -32.56
N ARG A 364 -17.24 -11.74 -32.02
CA ARG A 364 -17.95 -10.55 -32.52
C ARG A 364 -17.36 -9.99 -33.83
N LEU A 365 -16.18 -10.45 -34.23
CA LEU A 365 -15.47 -10.10 -35.47
C LEU A 365 -15.38 -11.30 -36.43
N PHE A 366 -16.07 -12.40 -36.15
CA PHE A 366 -16.15 -13.54 -37.06
C PHE A 366 -16.84 -13.11 -38.39
N PRO A 367 -16.36 -13.56 -39.57
CA PRO A 367 -15.32 -14.57 -39.80
C PRO A 367 -13.88 -14.03 -39.88
N ALA A 368 -13.66 -12.72 -39.78
CA ALA A 368 -12.32 -12.14 -39.90
C ALA A 368 -11.37 -12.67 -38.81
N SER A 369 -11.86 -12.80 -37.57
CA SER A 369 -11.08 -13.34 -36.44
C SER A 369 -10.65 -14.80 -36.59
N LYS A 370 -11.27 -15.56 -37.50
CA LYS A 370 -10.85 -16.93 -37.87
C LYS A 370 -9.64 -16.91 -38.80
N ALA A 371 -9.49 -15.86 -39.62
CA ALA A 371 -8.40 -15.75 -40.58
C ALA A 371 -7.11 -15.23 -39.94
N THR A 372 -7.22 -14.28 -39.02
CA THR A 372 -6.12 -13.78 -38.18
C THR A 372 -6.70 -13.23 -36.89
N LYS A 373 -5.93 -13.23 -35.80
CA LYS A 373 -6.38 -12.69 -34.52
C LYS A 373 -6.67 -11.20 -34.59
N LYS A 374 -7.67 -10.75 -33.84
CA LYS A 374 -8.08 -9.33 -33.82
C LYS A 374 -6.94 -8.43 -33.36
N GLU A 375 -6.10 -8.92 -32.47
CA GLU A 375 -4.92 -8.23 -31.95
C GLU A 375 -3.86 -8.00 -33.05
N LEU A 376 -3.92 -8.76 -34.14
CA LEU A 376 -3.05 -8.60 -35.31
C LEU A 376 -3.66 -7.71 -36.41
N PHE A 377 -4.87 -7.20 -36.21
CA PHE A 377 -5.51 -6.30 -37.17
C PHE A 377 -4.72 -4.98 -37.30
N PRO A 378 -4.60 -4.43 -38.52
CA PRO A 378 -3.80 -3.23 -38.77
C PRO A 378 -4.53 -1.97 -38.33
N ILE A 379 -3.82 -1.08 -37.63
CA ILE A 379 -4.26 0.26 -37.24
C ILE A 379 -3.22 1.26 -37.71
N VAL A 380 -3.66 2.37 -38.33
CA VAL A 380 -2.77 3.45 -38.75
C VAL A 380 -2.45 4.31 -37.54
N ASP A 381 -1.17 4.41 -37.19
CA ASP A 381 -0.69 5.25 -36.10
C ASP A 381 -0.36 6.67 -36.58
N ARG A 382 -0.04 7.58 -35.65
CA ARG A 382 0.30 8.99 -35.92
C ARG A 382 1.53 9.19 -36.81
N ASP A 383 2.39 8.18 -36.87
CA ASP A 383 3.54 8.16 -37.79
C ASP A 383 3.16 7.73 -39.22
N GLY A 384 1.88 7.45 -39.48
CA GLY A 384 1.36 7.00 -40.76
C GLY A 384 1.63 5.52 -41.05
N ILE A 385 2.24 4.77 -40.12
CA ILE A 385 2.52 3.35 -40.27
C ILE A 385 1.30 2.56 -39.83
N ALA A 386 0.86 1.62 -40.69
CA ALA A 386 -0.12 0.61 -40.30
C ALA A 386 0.57 -0.47 -39.46
N LYS A 387 0.25 -0.52 -38.17
CA LYS A 387 0.81 -1.45 -37.19
C LYS A 387 -0.26 -2.42 -36.69
N PRO A 388 0.06 -3.69 -36.43
CA PRO A 388 -0.85 -4.57 -35.70
C PRO A 388 -1.21 -3.97 -34.34
N ALA A 389 -2.48 -4.05 -33.93
CA ALA A 389 -2.96 -3.45 -32.69
C ALA A 389 -2.13 -3.89 -31.46
N ILE A 390 -1.72 -5.15 -31.38
CA ILE A 390 -0.88 -5.67 -30.30
C ILE A 390 0.47 -4.94 -30.20
N LEU A 391 1.07 -4.56 -31.33
CA LEU A 391 2.34 -3.84 -31.34
C LEU A 391 2.19 -2.44 -30.72
N LEU A 392 1.07 -1.76 -30.97
CA LEU A 392 0.77 -0.46 -30.37
C LEU A 392 0.64 -0.56 -28.85
N ILE A 393 0.02 -1.63 -28.34
CA ILE A 393 -0.12 -1.86 -26.89
C ILE A 393 1.24 -2.19 -26.26
N VAL A 394 2.06 -3.02 -26.92
CA VAL A 394 3.43 -3.32 -26.50
C VAL A 394 4.30 -2.05 -26.51
N GLU A 395 4.22 -1.23 -27.56
CA GLU A 395 4.94 0.05 -27.64
C GLU A 395 4.51 1.01 -26.52
N GLU A 396 3.21 1.13 -26.22
CA GLU A 396 2.71 1.91 -25.08
C GLU A 396 3.31 1.45 -23.75
N ALA A 397 3.33 0.13 -23.49
CA ALA A 397 3.93 -0.46 -22.29
C ALA A 397 5.42 -0.15 -22.17
N LEU A 398 6.19 -0.39 -23.23
CA LEU A 398 7.65 -0.23 -23.22
C LEU A 398 8.06 1.24 -23.17
N ASN A 399 7.33 2.13 -23.86
CA ASN A 399 7.57 3.57 -23.82
C ASN A 399 7.26 4.16 -22.43
N ALA A 400 6.34 3.54 -21.68
CA ALA A 400 6.06 3.90 -20.30
C ALA A 400 7.16 3.48 -19.31
N GLY A 401 8.17 2.74 -19.76
CA GLY A 401 9.30 2.31 -18.95
C GLY A 401 9.15 0.93 -18.31
N LEU A 402 8.18 0.13 -18.76
CA LEU A 402 8.08 -1.28 -18.35
C LEU A 402 9.17 -2.11 -19.04
N ASP A 403 9.74 -3.08 -18.31
CA ASP A 403 10.88 -3.90 -18.70
C ASP A 403 10.49 -5.04 -19.66
N GLU A 404 9.37 -5.71 -19.39
CA GLU A 404 8.92 -6.92 -20.09
C GLU A 404 7.41 -6.89 -20.34
N VAL A 405 6.97 -7.51 -21.45
CA VAL A 405 5.55 -7.65 -21.80
C VAL A 405 5.20 -9.13 -21.96
N ILE A 406 4.22 -9.60 -21.21
CA ILE A 406 3.70 -10.96 -21.25
C ILE A 406 2.38 -10.94 -22.03
N ILE A 407 2.34 -11.60 -23.17
CA ILE A 407 1.13 -11.76 -23.97
C ILE A 407 0.51 -13.11 -23.65
N VAL A 408 -0.76 -13.12 -23.20
CA VAL A 408 -1.50 -14.35 -22.95
C VAL A 408 -2.20 -14.77 -24.24
N VAL A 409 -1.83 -15.91 -24.80
CA VAL A 409 -2.34 -16.43 -26.08
C VAL A 409 -2.93 -17.83 -25.90
N GLN A 410 -3.72 -18.30 -26.86
CA GLN A 410 -4.02 -19.74 -26.93
C GLN A 410 -2.84 -20.51 -27.51
N GLU A 411 -2.81 -21.82 -27.27
CA GLU A 411 -1.69 -22.67 -27.69
C GLU A 411 -1.55 -22.72 -29.23
N GLU A 412 -2.67 -22.75 -29.93
CA GLU A 412 -2.76 -22.76 -31.39
C GLU A 412 -2.29 -21.46 -32.06
N ASP A 413 -2.36 -20.33 -31.37
CA ASP A 413 -2.06 -19.00 -31.92
C ASP A 413 -0.63 -18.53 -31.59
N ARG A 414 0.03 -19.20 -30.65
CA ARG A 414 1.36 -18.84 -30.15
C ARG A 414 2.37 -18.63 -31.28
N ALA A 415 2.38 -19.53 -32.26
CA ALA A 415 3.32 -19.47 -33.39
C ALA A 415 3.15 -18.20 -34.24
N GLU A 416 1.92 -17.68 -34.38
CA GLU A 416 1.64 -16.46 -35.14
C GLU A 416 2.27 -15.23 -34.45
N PHE A 417 2.07 -15.11 -33.13
CA PHE A 417 2.65 -14.02 -32.35
C PHE A 417 4.18 -14.14 -32.21
N GLU A 418 4.71 -15.35 -31.98
CA GLU A 418 6.16 -15.58 -31.94
C GLU A 418 6.81 -15.23 -33.29
N SER A 419 6.17 -15.61 -34.40
CA SER A 419 6.63 -15.24 -35.73
C SER A 419 6.69 -13.72 -35.91
N PHE A 420 5.65 -13.00 -35.47
CA PHE A 420 5.59 -11.55 -35.60
C PHE A 420 6.68 -10.82 -34.80
N PHE A 421 6.90 -11.20 -33.54
CA PHE A 421 7.84 -10.49 -32.66
C PHE A 421 9.29 -10.97 -32.77
N ASN A 422 9.51 -12.28 -33.04
CA ASN A 422 10.83 -12.89 -32.87
C ASN A 422 11.48 -13.36 -34.17
N VAL A 423 10.75 -13.45 -35.29
CA VAL A 423 11.31 -13.91 -36.57
C VAL A 423 11.75 -12.73 -37.42
N GLN A 424 13.01 -12.76 -37.84
CA GLN A 424 13.56 -11.75 -38.73
C GLN A 424 12.92 -11.85 -40.12
N VAL A 425 12.59 -10.68 -40.70
CA VAL A 425 12.17 -10.57 -42.11
C VAL A 425 13.25 -11.21 -43.01
N SER A 426 12.83 -12.01 -43.99
CA SER A 426 13.78 -12.62 -44.93
C SER A 426 14.68 -11.57 -45.58
N ILE A 427 15.95 -11.92 -45.83
CA ILE A 427 16.93 -10.96 -46.39
C ILE A 427 16.45 -10.33 -47.71
N GLU A 428 15.74 -11.11 -48.53
CA GLU A 428 15.15 -10.63 -49.78
C GLU A 428 14.09 -9.56 -49.56
N ASN A 429 13.18 -9.78 -48.60
CA ASN A 429 12.14 -8.81 -48.27
C ASN A 429 12.70 -7.60 -47.52
N TYR A 430 13.66 -7.82 -46.62
CA TYR A 430 14.34 -6.75 -45.88
C TYR A 430 15.02 -5.75 -46.83
N ASN A 431 15.71 -6.24 -47.87
CA ASN A 431 16.36 -5.39 -48.86
C ASN A 431 15.38 -4.62 -49.76
N LYS A 432 14.12 -5.05 -49.86
CA LYS A 432 13.04 -4.33 -50.56
C LYS A 432 12.40 -3.24 -49.69
N LEU A 433 12.64 -3.25 -48.37
CA LEU A 433 12.09 -2.24 -47.48
C LEU A 433 12.84 -0.90 -47.64
N PRO A 434 12.12 0.24 -47.65
CA PRO A 434 12.70 1.56 -47.38
C PRO A 434 13.51 1.57 -46.09
N ARG A 435 14.52 2.46 -46.00
CA ARG A 435 15.45 2.51 -44.86
C ARG A 435 14.75 2.65 -43.50
N HIS A 436 13.72 3.48 -43.39
CA HIS A 436 12.97 3.65 -42.14
C HIS A 436 12.26 2.34 -41.70
N PHE A 437 11.80 1.51 -42.64
CA PHE A 437 11.21 0.20 -42.33
C PHE A 437 12.27 -0.87 -42.04
N GLN A 438 13.48 -0.76 -42.60
CA GLN A 438 14.61 -1.57 -42.18
C GLN A 438 15.00 -1.28 -40.72
N ASP A 439 15.03 0.00 -40.34
CA ASP A 439 15.25 0.43 -38.96
C ASP A 439 14.14 -0.08 -38.04
N TYR A 440 12.88 0.03 -38.46
CA TYR A 440 11.74 -0.49 -37.72
C TYR A 440 11.77 -2.02 -37.57
N ALA A 441 12.17 -2.76 -38.61
CA ALA A 441 12.31 -4.21 -38.54
C ALA A 441 13.35 -4.66 -37.51
N ARG A 442 14.44 -3.89 -37.33
CA ARG A 442 15.42 -4.13 -36.25
C ARG A 442 14.82 -3.83 -34.88
N ARG A 443 14.14 -2.69 -34.75
CA ARG A 443 13.43 -2.32 -33.51
C ARG A 443 12.39 -3.36 -33.10
N LEU A 444 11.68 -3.97 -34.06
CA LEU A 444 10.71 -5.03 -33.79
C LEU A 444 11.35 -6.26 -33.12
N LEU A 445 12.55 -6.65 -33.54
CA LEU A 445 13.29 -7.74 -32.90
C LEU A 445 13.78 -7.35 -31.49
N ASP A 446 14.19 -6.11 -31.28
CA ASP A 446 14.55 -5.60 -29.95
C ASP A 446 13.33 -5.60 -28.99
N ILE A 447 12.15 -5.26 -29.52
CA ILE A 447 10.87 -5.42 -28.81
C ILE A 447 10.63 -6.90 -28.50
N GLY A 448 10.80 -7.79 -29.48
CA GLY A 448 10.59 -9.23 -29.31
C GLY A 448 11.42 -9.87 -28.20
N GLN A 449 12.65 -9.42 -27.96
CA GLN A 449 13.48 -9.87 -26.83
C GLN A 449 12.82 -9.65 -25.46
N ARG A 450 11.95 -8.65 -25.38
CA ARG A 450 11.22 -8.22 -24.17
C ARG A 450 9.79 -8.76 -24.12
N VAL A 451 9.36 -9.52 -25.13
CA VAL A 451 8.03 -10.14 -25.18
C VAL A 451 8.12 -11.60 -24.75
N LYS A 452 7.25 -12.01 -23.83
CA LYS A 452 7.06 -13.39 -23.37
C LYS A 452 5.62 -13.83 -23.63
N PHE A 453 5.41 -15.15 -23.67
CA PHE A 453 4.09 -15.73 -23.92
C PHE A 453 3.64 -16.61 -22.76
N ALA A 454 2.44 -16.34 -22.26
CA ALA A 454 1.71 -17.23 -21.36
C ALA A 454 0.60 -17.94 -22.14
N ILE A 455 0.28 -19.18 -21.75
CA ILE A 455 -0.68 -20.01 -22.49
C ILE A 455 -1.98 -20.16 -21.72
N GLN A 456 -3.07 -19.70 -22.32
CA GLN A 456 -4.43 -20.00 -21.89
C GLN A 456 -5.00 -21.15 -22.72
N ARG A 457 -4.96 -22.38 -22.20
CA ARG A 457 -5.44 -23.58 -22.91
C ARG A 457 -6.96 -23.62 -23.11
N ARG A 458 -7.72 -22.97 -22.22
CA ARG A 458 -9.19 -22.92 -22.26
C ARG A 458 -9.66 -21.48 -22.03
N GLN A 459 -10.54 -21.00 -22.90
CA GLN A 459 -11.09 -19.65 -22.84
C GLN A 459 -12.20 -19.56 -21.78
N GLU A 460 -11.81 -19.49 -20.51
CA GLU A 460 -12.74 -19.50 -19.38
C GLU A 460 -13.04 -18.11 -18.81
N GLY A 461 -12.61 -17.04 -19.49
CA GLY A 461 -12.82 -15.64 -19.07
C GLY A 461 -11.54 -14.83 -18.92
N LEU A 462 -11.69 -13.52 -18.71
CA LEU A 462 -10.59 -12.58 -18.52
C LEU A 462 -9.77 -12.88 -17.26
N GLY A 463 -10.43 -13.21 -16.14
CA GLY A 463 -9.76 -13.58 -14.90
C GLY A 463 -8.89 -14.82 -15.08
N HIS A 464 -9.36 -15.82 -15.85
CA HIS A 464 -8.55 -16.98 -16.20
C HIS A 464 -7.33 -16.61 -17.05
N ALA A 465 -7.49 -15.72 -18.04
CA ALA A 465 -6.38 -15.27 -18.87
C ALA A 465 -5.28 -14.58 -18.04
N VAL A 466 -5.67 -13.68 -17.13
CA VAL A 466 -4.74 -13.00 -16.22
C VAL A 466 -4.01 -14.02 -15.33
N TYR A 467 -4.73 -14.97 -14.74
CA TYR A 467 -4.13 -16.02 -13.90
C TYR A 467 -3.12 -16.92 -14.64
N CYS A 468 -3.31 -17.17 -15.94
CA CYS A 468 -2.34 -17.92 -16.74
C CYS A 468 -0.95 -17.25 -16.80
N ALA A 469 -0.86 -15.93 -16.56
CA ALA A 469 0.40 -15.20 -16.53
C ALA A 469 1.15 -15.26 -15.18
N ARG A 470 0.54 -15.81 -14.12
CA ARG A 470 1.04 -15.73 -12.73
C ARG A 470 2.50 -16.14 -12.55
N GLU A 471 2.93 -17.20 -13.23
CA GLU A 471 4.29 -17.75 -13.09
C GLU A 471 5.34 -16.84 -13.73
N LEU A 472 5.01 -16.16 -14.83
CA LEU A 472 5.89 -15.20 -15.50
C LEU A 472 5.91 -13.86 -14.76
N VAL A 473 4.78 -13.45 -14.17
CA VAL A 473 4.71 -12.25 -13.34
C VAL A 473 5.49 -12.44 -12.04
N GLY A 474 5.24 -13.52 -11.29
CA GLY A 474 5.81 -13.75 -9.96
C GLY A 474 5.15 -12.88 -8.88
N ASP A 475 5.91 -12.53 -7.84
CA ASP A 475 5.41 -11.81 -6.66
C ASP A 475 5.57 -10.28 -6.76
N GLU A 476 5.53 -9.71 -7.97
CA GLU A 476 5.63 -8.25 -8.19
C GLU A 476 4.33 -7.68 -8.78
N PRO A 477 4.01 -6.39 -8.55
CA PRO A 477 2.87 -5.75 -9.20
C PRO A 477 3.11 -5.68 -10.72
N PHE A 478 2.03 -5.79 -11.48
CA PHE A 478 2.09 -5.81 -12.94
C PHE A 478 1.04 -4.89 -13.56
N PHE A 479 1.35 -4.45 -14.77
CA PHE A 479 0.48 -3.59 -15.56
C PHE A 479 -0.40 -4.45 -16.48
N LEU A 480 -1.68 -4.57 -16.21
CA LEU A 480 -2.62 -5.22 -17.12
C LEU A 480 -3.12 -4.22 -18.17
N MET A 481 -3.00 -4.58 -19.45
CA MET A 481 -3.54 -3.81 -20.57
C MET A 481 -4.45 -4.72 -21.40
N LEU A 482 -5.69 -4.31 -21.64
CA LEU A 482 -6.60 -5.11 -22.45
C LEU A 482 -6.14 -5.15 -23.92
N GLY A 483 -6.04 -6.36 -24.49
CA GLY A 483 -5.50 -6.59 -25.84
C GLY A 483 -6.33 -6.03 -27.00
N ASP A 484 -7.55 -5.58 -26.73
CA ASP A 484 -8.45 -4.96 -27.72
C ASP A 484 -8.68 -3.46 -27.50
N HIS A 485 -7.89 -2.85 -26.63
CA HIS A 485 -7.97 -1.43 -26.34
C HIS A 485 -6.66 -0.72 -26.68
N LEU A 486 -6.77 0.35 -27.46
CA LEU A 486 -5.67 1.24 -27.80
C LEU A 486 -5.82 2.56 -27.07
N TYR A 487 -4.70 3.20 -26.78
CA TYR A 487 -4.64 4.35 -25.89
C TYR A 487 -3.98 5.54 -26.58
N ARG A 488 -4.49 6.73 -26.28
CA ARG A 488 -3.88 7.98 -26.70
C ARG A 488 -3.98 9.01 -25.59
N SER A 489 -2.86 9.58 -25.17
CA SER A 489 -2.88 10.64 -24.18
C SER A 489 -3.17 12.00 -24.81
N ASP A 490 -3.86 12.85 -24.03
CA ASP A 490 -4.01 14.27 -24.31
C ASP A 490 -2.89 15.12 -23.65
N THR A 491 -1.88 14.47 -23.06
CA THR A 491 -0.76 15.09 -22.34
C THR A 491 0.59 14.59 -22.86
N GLU A 492 1.69 15.13 -22.34
CA GLU A 492 3.05 14.64 -22.64
C GLU A 492 3.34 13.25 -22.04
N ARG A 493 2.62 12.85 -20.98
CA ARG A 493 2.76 11.53 -20.36
C ARG A 493 1.81 10.55 -21.02
N SER A 494 2.31 9.37 -21.42
CA SER A 494 1.44 8.32 -21.97
C SER A 494 0.35 7.91 -20.96
N CYS A 495 -0.74 7.31 -21.43
CA CYS A 495 -1.80 6.87 -20.52
C CYS A 495 -1.25 5.87 -19.48
N ALA A 496 -0.35 4.98 -19.91
CA ALA A 496 0.31 4.06 -19.00
C ALA A 496 1.22 4.78 -17.97
N GLN A 497 1.94 5.83 -18.37
CA GLN A 497 2.76 6.62 -17.44
C GLN A 497 1.92 7.32 -16.36
N GLN A 498 0.74 7.84 -16.72
CA GLN A 498 -0.16 8.47 -15.74
C GLN A 498 -0.56 7.49 -14.62
N LEU A 499 -0.89 6.24 -14.95
CA LEU A 499 -1.19 5.21 -13.95
C LEU A 499 0.06 4.82 -13.14
N LEU A 500 1.22 4.70 -13.79
CA LEU A 500 2.47 4.40 -13.11
C LEU A 500 2.82 5.47 -12.09
N ASP A 501 2.63 6.75 -12.41
CA ASP A 501 2.84 7.87 -11.50
C ASP A 501 1.92 7.76 -10.27
N ALA A 502 0.62 7.50 -10.47
CA ALA A 502 -0.33 7.31 -9.37
C ALA A 502 0.04 6.10 -8.51
N PHE A 503 0.43 4.97 -9.10
CA PHE A 503 0.89 3.80 -8.36
C PHE A 503 2.19 4.09 -7.60
N ASN A 504 3.14 4.78 -8.23
CA ASN A 504 4.42 5.15 -7.62
C ASN A 504 4.23 6.10 -6.43
N GLN A 505 3.20 6.94 -6.46
CA GLN A 505 2.87 7.88 -5.39
C GLN A 505 2.15 7.22 -4.22
N HIS A 506 1.22 6.29 -4.48
CA HIS A 506 0.33 5.75 -3.44
C HIS A 506 0.59 4.29 -3.06
N GLY A 507 1.31 3.52 -3.90
CA GLY A 507 1.68 2.14 -3.64
C GLY A 507 0.50 1.16 -3.52
N VAL A 508 -0.71 1.53 -3.92
CA VAL A 508 -1.90 0.67 -3.96
C VAL A 508 -2.30 0.43 -5.41
N SER A 509 -3.02 -0.66 -5.70
CA SER A 509 -3.44 -0.98 -7.07
C SER A 509 -4.22 0.20 -7.69
N VAL A 510 -4.01 0.46 -8.98
CA VAL A 510 -4.58 1.62 -9.70
C VAL A 510 -5.34 1.16 -10.94
N LEU A 511 -6.54 1.68 -11.13
CA LEU A 511 -7.36 1.46 -12.32
C LEU A 511 -7.45 2.75 -13.12
N GLY A 512 -7.21 2.70 -14.43
CA GLY A 512 -7.59 3.79 -15.32
C GLY A 512 -9.11 3.86 -15.47
N LEU A 513 -9.68 5.04 -15.37
CA LEU A 513 -11.11 5.33 -15.50
C LEU A 513 -11.36 6.31 -16.64
N ARG A 514 -12.56 6.23 -17.21
CA ARG A 514 -13.11 7.22 -18.15
C ARG A 514 -14.56 7.53 -17.82
N HIS A 515 -14.98 8.72 -18.23
CA HIS A 515 -16.39 9.08 -18.30
C HIS A 515 -17.10 8.25 -19.39
N THR A 516 -18.27 7.76 -19.04
CA THR A 516 -19.13 6.95 -19.90
C THR A 516 -20.59 7.28 -19.62
N ASP A 517 -21.36 7.42 -20.69
CA ASP A 517 -22.79 7.68 -20.62
C ASP A 517 -23.57 6.42 -20.20
N GLU A 518 -24.70 6.64 -19.54
CA GLU A 518 -25.50 5.59 -18.89
C GLU A 518 -25.92 4.43 -19.83
N ASP A 519 -26.17 4.72 -21.10
CA ASP A 519 -26.60 3.74 -22.11
C ASP A 519 -25.48 2.78 -22.53
N GLN A 520 -24.22 3.09 -22.20
CA GLN A 520 -23.05 2.29 -22.55
C GLN A 520 -22.58 1.36 -21.41
N LEU A 521 -23.15 1.47 -20.20
CA LEU A 521 -22.69 0.75 -19.01
C LEU A 521 -22.69 -0.77 -19.15
N ALA A 522 -23.62 -1.33 -19.91
CA ALA A 522 -23.73 -2.78 -20.10
C ALA A 522 -22.49 -3.39 -20.80
N ASN A 523 -21.61 -2.57 -21.36
CA ASN A 523 -20.41 -3.00 -22.08
C ASN A 523 -19.16 -3.05 -21.20
N PHE A 524 -19.14 -2.35 -20.05
CA PHE A 524 -17.91 -2.10 -19.30
C PHE A 524 -18.07 -2.36 -17.80
N GLY A 525 -16.97 -2.69 -17.13
CA GLY A 525 -16.91 -2.63 -15.67
C GLY A 525 -17.01 -1.17 -15.22
N THR A 526 -17.78 -0.92 -14.16
CA THR A 526 -18.03 0.41 -13.60
C THR A 526 -17.48 0.47 -12.19
N ALA A 527 -16.91 1.60 -11.80
CA ALA A 527 -16.39 1.84 -10.46
C ALA A 527 -17.05 3.07 -9.83
N THR A 528 -17.19 3.04 -8.51
CA THR A 528 -17.58 4.20 -7.69
C THR A 528 -16.66 4.32 -6.48
N GLY A 529 -16.72 5.44 -5.77
CA GLY A 529 -15.73 5.77 -4.75
C GLY A 529 -15.90 7.16 -4.13
N VAL A 530 -14.84 7.59 -3.46
CA VAL A 530 -14.72 8.92 -2.86
C VAL A 530 -13.52 9.63 -3.47
N TRP A 531 -13.70 10.86 -3.93
CA TRP A 531 -12.61 11.67 -4.48
C TRP A 531 -11.57 11.96 -3.40
N VAL A 532 -10.30 11.70 -3.72
CA VAL A 532 -9.15 11.98 -2.85
C VAL A 532 -8.39 13.21 -3.32
N ASP A 533 -8.29 13.38 -4.64
CA ASP A 533 -7.68 14.53 -5.31
C ASP A 533 -8.32 14.70 -6.70
N ASP A 534 -7.90 15.71 -7.46
CA ASP A 534 -8.37 15.94 -8.83
C ASP A 534 -8.07 14.74 -9.74
N GLY A 535 -9.14 14.15 -10.30
CA GLY A 535 -9.06 12.95 -11.13
C GLY A 535 -8.70 11.65 -10.38
N LEU A 536 -8.47 11.67 -9.07
CA LEU A 536 -8.08 10.50 -8.27
C LEU A 536 -9.19 10.09 -7.29
N LEU A 537 -9.65 8.86 -7.45
CA LEU A 537 -10.77 8.27 -6.73
C LEU A 537 -10.29 7.13 -5.83
N ASN A 538 -10.62 7.14 -4.55
CA ASN A 538 -10.54 5.94 -3.72
C ASN A 538 -11.75 5.06 -4.03
N ILE A 539 -11.53 3.93 -4.71
CA ILE A 539 -12.60 3.06 -5.17
C ILE A 539 -13.21 2.34 -3.97
N THR A 540 -14.54 2.40 -3.87
CA THR A 540 -15.31 1.71 -2.83
C THR A 540 -16.07 0.51 -3.38
N GLU A 541 -16.31 0.44 -4.70
CA GLU A 541 -17.03 -0.68 -5.30
C GLU A 541 -16.71 -0.83 -6.79
N PHE A 542 -16.62 -2.08 -7.24
CA PHE A 542 -16.63 -2.46 -8.65
C PHE A 542 -17.90 -3.21 -9.01
N ALA A 543 -18.45 -2.94 -10.19
CA ALA A 543 -19.56 -3.68 -10.75
C ALA A 543 -19.27 -4.13 -12.20
N GLU A 544 -19.40 -5.43 -12.48
CA GLU A 544 -19.23 -5.97 -13.83
C GLU A 544 -20.48 -5.74 -14.68
N LYS A 545 -20.37 -4.84 -15.67
CA LYS A 545 -21.42 -4.55 -16.65
C LYS A 545 -22.79 -4.36 -15.98
N PRO A 546 -22.90 -3.39 -15.05
CA PRO A 546 -24.10 -3.22 -14.24
C PRO A 546 -25.31 -2.89 -15.11
N THR A 547 -26.50 -3.20 -14.60
CA THR A 547 -27.72 -2.63 -15.17
C THR A 547 -27.81 -1.15 -14.83
N VAL A 548 -28.55 -0.39 -15.66
CA VAL A 548 -28.79 1.03 -15.42
C VAL A 548 -29.41 1.28 -14.04
N ASP A 549 -30.38 0.46 -13.63
CA ASP A 549 -31.03 0.60 -12.31
C ASP A 549 -30.06 0.36 -11.15
N TYR A 550 -29.17 -0.63 -11.28
CA TYR A 550 -28.12 -0.88 -10.30
C TYR A 550 -27.17 0.32 -10.22
N ALA A 551 -26.74 0.84 -11.37
CA ALA A 551 -25.82 1.97 -11.44
C ALA A 551 -26.41 3.24 -10.82
N ARG A 552 -27.67 3.56 -11.11
CA ARG A 552 -28.37 4.72 -10.54
C ARG A 552 -28.48 4.67 -9.02
N THR A 553 -28.56 3.47 -8.45
CA THR A 553 -28.74 3.26 -7.01
C THR A 553 -27.41 3.21 -6.27
N ASN A 554 -26.42 2.49 -6.82
CA ASN A 554 -25.21 2.13 -6.09
C ASN A 554 -23.94 2.81 -6.61
N LEU A 555 -23.91 3.24 -7.87
CA LEU A 555 -22.67 3.69 -8.54
C LEU A 555 -22.66 5.18 -8.86
N ARG A 556 -23.59 5.95 -8.31
CA ARG A 556 -23.58 7.42 -8.45
C ARG A 556 -22.42 8.02 -7.66
N LEU A 557 -21.75 8.98 -8.29
CA LEU A 557 -20.64 9.73 -7.71
C LEU A 557 -21.01 11.19 -7.54
N SER A 558 -20.68 11.76 -6.38
CA SER A 558 -20.82 13.19 -6.16
C SER A 558 -19.87 13.95 -7.08
N GLY A 559 -20.37 15.01 -7.72
CA GLY A 559 -19.60 15.83 -8.67
C GLY A 559 -19.65 15.38 -10.13
N LEU A 560 -20.23 14.21 -10.44
CA LEU A 560 -20.50 13.82 -11.83
C LEU A 560 -21.88 14.32 -12.29
N PRO A 561 -22.04 14.71 -13.58
CA PRO A 561 -23.35 14.98 -14.16
C PRO A 561 -24.28 13.77 -14.05
N GLU A 562 -25.58 14.03 -13.96
CA GLU A 562 -26.57 12.94 -14.01
C GLU A 562 -26.49 12.19 -15.34
N GLY A 563 -26.53 10.86 -15.28
CA GLY A 563 -26.36 9.99 -16.45
C GLY A 563 -24.91 9.72 -16.85
N GLN A 564 -23.91 10.24 -16.10
CA GLN A 564 -22.51 9.88 -16.29
C GLN A 564 -21.96 9.04 -15.15
N TYR A 565 -21.09 8.11 -15.53
CA TYR A 565 -20.44 7.18 -14.61
C TYR A 565 -18.96 6.98 -15.01
N LEU A 566 -18.18 6.39 -14.10
CA LEU A 566 -16.79 6.03 -14.37
C LEU A 566 -16.68 4.54 -14.69
N THR A 567 -16.19 4.24 -15.88
CA THR A 567 -15.95 2.86 -16.33
C THR A 567 -14.48 2.61 -16.58
N VAL A 568 -14.11 1.33 -16.60
CA VAL A 568 -12.73 0.88 -16.86
C VAL A 568 -12.16 1.45 -18.17
N PHE A 569 -10.99 2.08 -18.08
CA PHE A 569 -10.23 2.57 -19.23
C PHE A 569 -9.48 1.44 -19.96
N GLY A 570 -9.35 0.25 -19.36
CA GLY A 570 -8.65 -0.90 -19.94
C GLY A 570 -7.17 -1.03 -19.55
N GLN A 571 -6.70 -0.12 -18.69
CA GLN A 571 -5.36 -0.16 -18.09
C GLN A 571 -5.49 -0.30 -16.57
N TYR A 572 -4.70 -1.19 -15.98
CA TYR A 572 -4.70 -1.49 -14.56
C TYR A 572 -3.27 -1.72 -14.10
N ILE A 573 -2.94 -1.27 -12.90
CA ILE A 573 -1.79 -1.74 -12.16
C ILE A 573 -2.32 -2.54 -10.98
N ILE A 574 -1.95 -3.82 -10.93
CA ILE A 574 -2.54 -4.79 -10.00
C ILE A 574 -1.41 -5.44 -9.20
N LYS A 575 -1.60 -5.54 -7.88
CA LYS A 575 -0.68 -6.28 -7.01
C LYS A 575 -0.88 -7.81 -7.13
N PRO A 576 0.18 -8.61 -6.90
CA PRO A 576 0.18 -10.06 -7.19
C PRO A 576 -0.84 -10.88 -6.38
N GLN A 577 -1.35 -10.35 -5.25
CA GLN A 577 -2.40 -10.98 -4.44
C GLN A 577 -3.67 -11.31 -5.26
N ILE A 578 -3.89 -10.62 -6.39
CA ILE A 578 -4.96 -10.96 -7.33
C ILE A 578 -4.91 -12.43 -7.77
N PHE A 579 -3.72 -13.02 -7.88
CA PHE A 579 -3.56 -14.41 -8.30
C PHE A 579 -4.07 -15.39 -7.24
N ASP A 580 -3.97 -15.06 -5.95
CA ASP A 580 -4.51 -15.89 -4.87
C ASP A 580 -6.04 -15.91 -4.93
N TYR A 581 -6.68 -14.76 -5.18
CA TYR A 581 -8.13 -14.69 -5.32
C TYR A 581 -8.62 -15.40 -6.58
N LEU A 582 -7.92 -15.24 -7.70
CA LEU A 582 -8.22 -15.95 -8.94
C LEU A 582 -8.04 -17.47 -8.79
N ASP A 583 -7.01 -17.92 -8.08
CA ASP A 583 -6.79 -19.32 -7.73
C ASP A 583 -7.95 -19.89 -6.91
N GLU A 584 -8.40 -19.14 -5.90
CA GLU A 584 -9.54 -19.51 -5.06
C GLU A 584 -10.84 -19.61 -5.89
N HIS A 585 -11.10 -18.63 -6.76
CA HIS A 585 -12.26 -18.67 -7.64
C HIS A 585 -12.26 -19.90 -8.54
N MET A 586 -11.10 -20.29 -9.09
CA MET A 586 -10.98 -21.48 -9.93
C MET A 586 -11.16 -22.77 -9.14
N LYS A 587 -10.53 -22.88 -7.97
CA LYS A 587 -10.67 -24.05 -7.08
C LYS A 587 -12.12 -24.30 -6.67
N HIS A 588 -12.89 -23.24 -6.44
CA HIS A 588 -14.29 -23.31 -6.03
C HIS A 588 -15.29 -23.14 -7.19
N ASN A 589 -14.80 -23.02 -8.43
CA ASN A 589 -15.60 -22.79 -9.63
C ASN A 589 -16.58 -21.59 -9.52
N VAL A 590 -16.13 -20.50 -8.90
CA VAL A 590 -16.88 -19.25 -8.77
C VAL A 590 -16.86 -18.53 -10.12
N ARG A 591 -18.01 -18.47 -10.79
CA ARG A 591 -18.15 -17.88 -12.12
C ARG A 591 -19.25 -16.83 -12.15
N GLU A 592 -18.99 -15.75 -12.86
CA GLU A 592 -19.94 -14.69 -13.15
C GLU A 592 -20.27 -14.72 -14.64
N ARG A 593 -21.57 -14.83 -14.96
CA ARG A 593 -22.05 -14.96 -16.34
C ARG A 593 -21.41 -16.14 -17.10
N GLY A 594 -21.02 -17.20 -16.39
CA GLY A 594 -20.42 -18.42 -16.95
C GLY A 594 -18.88 -18.39 -17.08
N GLU A 595 -18.24 -17.29 -16.71
CA GLU A 595 -16.79 -17.07 -16.88
C GLU A 595 -16.12 -16.76 -15.53
N PHE A 596 -14.82 -17.06 -15.43
CA PHE A 596 -13.94 -16.52 -14.40
C PHE A 596 -13.64 -15.06 -14.73
N GLN A 597 -14.41 -14.15 -14.12
CA GLN A 597 -14.24 -12.72 -14.29
C GLN A 597 -13.13 -12.17 -13.40
N LEU A 598 -12.53 -11.06 -13.83
CA LEU A 598 -11.52 -10.34 -13.06
C LEU A 598 -12.15 -9.43 -11.99
N THR A 599 -13.36 -8.92 -12.24
CA THR A 599 -14.00 -7.86 -11.46
C THR A 599 -14.25 -8.22 -9.99
N SER A 600 -14.73 -9.42 -9.67
CA SER A 600 -14.88 -9.85 -8.27
C SER A 600 -13.54 -10.03 -7.56
N ALA A 601 -12.51 -10.51 -8.27
CA ALA A 601 -11.17 -10.62 -7.69
C ALA A 601 -10.56 -9.23 -7.42
N LEU A 602 -10.83 -8.23 -8.27
CA LEU A 602 -10.47 -6.82 -8.03
C LEU A 602 -11.22 -6.23 -6.85
N ASP A 603 -12.51 -6.51 -6.69
CA ASP A 603 -13.27 -6.03 -5.54
C ASP A 603 -12.77 -6.62 -4.23
N ARG A 604 -12.40 -7.91 -4.22
CA ARG A 604 -11.74 -8.52 -3.06
C ARG A 604 -10.38 -7.88 -2.78
N LEU A 605 -9.56 -7.64 -3.80
CA LEU A 605 -8.29 -6.93 -3.64
C LEU A 605 -8.49 -5.52 -3.06
N ARG A 606 -9.50 -4.80 -3.53
CA ARG A 606 -9.90 -3.49 -3.00
C ARG A 606 -10.27 -3.56 -1.52
N GLN A 607 -11.05 -4.57 -1.11
CA GLN A 607 -11.44 -4.75 0.29
C GLN A 607 -10.23 -4.99 1.20
N GLU A 608 -9.24 -5.75 0.72
CA GLU A 608 -8.09 -6.15 1.53
C GLU A 608 -6.95 -5.13 1.53
N ASP A 609 -6.66 -4.48 0.39
CA ASP A 609 -5.47 -3.64 0.18
C ASP A 609 -5.80 -2.18 -0.23
N GLY A 610 -7.06 -1.89 -0.54
CA GLY A 610 -7.47 -0.63 -1.16
C GLY A 610 -7.27 -0.62 -2.68
N PHE A 611 -7.86 0.36 -3.36
CA PHE A 611 -7.75 0.50 -4.82
C PHE A 611 -8.02 1.95 -5.22
N LEU A 612 -7.15 2.52 -6.06
CA LEU A 612 -7.35 3.85 -6.62
C LEU A 612 -7.86 3.79 -8.05
N GLY A 613 -8.68 4.75 -8.43
CA GLY A 613 -9.12 5.01 -9.78
C GLY A 613 -8.57 6.33 -10.26
N LEU A 614 -7.89 6.35 -11.39
CA LEU A 614 -7.39 7.57 -12.02
C LEU A 614 -8.21 7.85 -13.28
N VAL A 615 -8.90 8.98 -13.33
CA VAL A 615 -9.54 9.45 -14.57
C VAL A 615 -8.43 9.84 -15.55
N VAL A 616 -8.23 9.02 -16.57
CA VAL A 616 -7.09 9.16 -17.48
C VAL A 616 -7.30 10.35 -18.39
N GLN A 617 -6.29 11.21 -18.50
CA GLN A 617 -6.27 12.32 -19.46
C GLN A 617 -5.85 11.77 -20.83
N GLY A 618 -6.82 11.18 -21.51
CA GLY A 618 -6.65 10.57 -22.81
C GLY A 618 -7.89 9.83 -23.29
N LYS A 619 -7.75 9.24 -24.47
CA LYS A 619 -8.79 8.48 -25.16
C LYS A 619 -8.43 7.01 -25.23
N ARG A 620 -9.47 6.19 -25.16
CA ARG A 620 -9.44 4.74 -25.33
C ARG A 620 -10.24 4.37 -26.56
N PHE A 621 -9.64 3.60 -27.45
CA PHE A 621 -10.22 3.10 -28.69
C PHE A 621 -10.42 1.58 -28.58
N ASP A 622 -11.50 1.06 -29.16
CA ASP A 622 -11.91 -0.35 -29.04
C ASP A 622 -11.89 -1.00 -30.43
N ILE A 623 -11.19 -2.12 -30.55
CA ILE A 623 -11.10 -2.90 -31.79
C ILE A 623 -11.92 -4.20 -31.75
N GLY A 624 -12.64 -4.47 -30.67
CA GLY A 624 -13.37 -5.70 -30.39
C GLY A 624 -14.77 -5.80 -31.00
N LEU A 625 -15.29 -4.73 -31.60
CA LEU A 625 -16.55 -4.69 -32.35
C LEU A 625 -16.34 -4.05 -33.74
N PRO A 626 -17.07 -4.48 -34.79
CA PRO A 626 -16.88 -3.95 -36.15
C PRO A 626 -17.05 -2.43 -36.25
N GLN A 627 -18.07 -1.87 -35.58
CA GLN A 627 -18.35 -0.43 -35.63
C GLN A 627 -17.25 0.39 -34.92
N PHE A 628 -16.80 -0.06 -33.74
CA PHE A 628 -15.73 0.59 -33.00
C PHE A 628 -14.37 0.43 -33.69
N TYR A 629 -14.13 -0.70 -34.34
CA TYR A 629 -12.93 -0.90 -35.16
C TYR A 629 -12.90 0.08 -36.35
N LEU A 630 -14.03 0.28 -37.05
CA LEU A 630 -14.14 1.27 -38.12
C LEU A 630 -13.90 2.70 -37.61
N GLU A 631 -14.46 3.04 -36.46
CA GLU A 631 -14.24 4.34 -35.82
C GLU A 631 -12.77 4.53 -35.43
N THR A 632 -12.16 3.51 -34.84
CA THR A 632 -10.73 3.50 -34.46
C THR A 632 -9.84 3.71 -35.67
N LEU A 633 -10.10 3.02 -36.79
CA LEU A 633 -9.36 3.21 -38.04
C LEU A 633 -9.45 4.64 -38.58
N ARG A 634 -10.55 5.34 -38.32
CA ARG A 634 -10.73 6.74 -38.78
C ARG A 634 -10.01 7.73 -37.88
N THR A 635 -9.99 7.49 -36.57
CA THR A 635 -9.70 8.53 -35.58
C THR A 635 -8.43 8.30 -34.76
N TYR A 636 -7.85 7.09 -34.74
CA TYR A 636 -6.69 6.80 -33.89
C TYR A 636 -5.40 7.55 -34.29
N SER A 637 -5.27 7.87 -35.59
CA SER A 637 -4.13 8.62 -36.13
C SER A 637 -4.23 10.13 -35.93
N GLU A 638 -5.40 10.63 -35.49
CA GLU A 638 -5.61 12.04 -35.09
C GLU A 638 -4.95 12.31 -33.72
#